data_AF-A0A1G1A2E6-F1
#
_entry.id   AF-A0A1G1A2E6-F1
#
_cell.length_a   1.000
_cell.length_b   1.000
_cell.length_c   1.000
_cell.angle_alpha   90.00
_cell.angle_beta   90.00
_cell.angle_gamma   90.00
#
_symmetry.space_group_name_H-M   'P 1'
#
loop_
_entity.id
_entity.type
_entity.pdbx_description
1 polymer ?
#
loop_
_entity_poly.entity_id
_entity_poly.type
_entity_poly.pdbx_seq_one_letter_code
_entity_poly.pdbx_strand_id
1 'polypeptide(L)'
;MACRTSRWIGWWIGAVAGTTNLLAAVCTWNGAGADSLASTPANWVASIAPTATVDEVLLDGTSGKPVTWNLTNTVAAWTQASTFTGTVTIATTYAAPFTNLHILGNCTLNRGTWNHNLNAGSEISRLHVTVGGDFTQGTGATINVNGRGYGPGQGPGRGESGNNNTRPAASYGGLGGNSLNPGFPYFPTYGDIYNPTNLGSGAYSAGGGAVRLIVKGTATINGTISSSRNLTPNLAEGSGGSIWITTAALSGTGLLDVGLPLGGGGTAQCGGGGGRIAVILTNGTSFAGVRMQAYGGKPSTSSSLRGAAGTIYRQTATQSDGQGTLTIDNNQVLTTTRTLLTPFQSNLNAFTSVIITNRGRLGLNTNTVWNLFPSGANLLAYGSSASYIALIHTNHVSFPASPVISRYTLYLYTNLNVRGDLTVTNATLHIRSMVHPNLTVNGHLTISTNGSITHESANEAYRLVMQVNSNLVIQQGGTLYADGIGFSPGTGPGKGDSQNSNTKPAASHGGLGAPKPGVAGQPVTYGSIFTPTNFGSGGQVYGGGAIQATVGGTTTLDGMISAMTATPGLAGAAGGSVYLTTTALQGNGMIRAYPPAFSPSSAQYGGGGGRIAVYLTGSSSFGSVAMRAWGHSVNRAAPYPGAAGTVYRQTAAQGAGRGTLMVDNNIAQSTSTNITTQLPPVIQTPPDDLRYVTLVMTNRARVELTGDLRMGDLLIAGANPRLHLRGYTLRLQASYHDSWGSTNNVVYEGGRIIWAVPGMLILLR
;
A
#
# COMPACT_ATOMS: atom_id res chain seq x y z
N MET A 1 27.14 -63.75 8.18
CA MET A 1 27.72 -63.30 6.89
C MET A 1 26.81 -63.75 5.77
N ALA A 2 25.90 -62.89 5.31
CA ALA A 2 25.09 -63.15 4.13
C ALA A 2 25.71 -62.37 2.95
N CYS A 3 25.95 -63.08 1.84
CA CYS A 3 26.66 -62.57 0.67
C CYS A 3 25.79 -61.59 -0.12
N ARG A 4 26.37 -60.45 -0.54
CA ARG A 4 25.74 -59.43 -1.39
C ARG A 4 25.58 -60.01 -2.80
N THR A 5 24.35 -60.12 -3.32
CA THR A 5 24.10 -60.73 -4.65
C THR A 5 24.37 -59.76 -5.80
N SER A 6 25.18 -60.18 -6.77
CA SER A 6 25.67 -59.43 -7.92
C SER A 6 24.78 -59.53 -9.17
N ARG A 7 24.83 -58.51 -10.05
CA ARG A 7 24.57 -58.69 -11.49
C ARG A 7 25.85 -59.22 -12.15
N TRP A 8 25.77 -60.39 -12.76
CA TRP A 8 26.89 -61.04 -13.46
C TRP A 8 27.12 -60.44 -14.84
N ILE A 9 28.32 -59.92 -15.09
CA ILE A 9 28.95 -59.81 -16.42
C ILE A 9 30.32 -60.50 -16.29
N GLY A 10 30.61 -61.41 -17.23
CA GLY A 10 31.59 -62.48 -17.05
C GLY A 10 33.08 -62.13 -17.26
N TRP A 11 33.88 -63.00 -16.62
CA TRP A 11 35.25 -63.46 -16.88
C TRP A 11 36.49 -62.67 -16.38
N TRP A 12 37.12 -63.30 -15.37
CA TRP A 12 38.55 -63.50 -15.02
C TRP A 12 39.60 -62.40 -15.23
N ILE A 13 40.30 -62.01 -14.13
CA ILE A 13 41.77 -61.95 -13.97
C ILE A 13 42.12 -61.75 -12.47
N GLY A 14 43.12 -62.52 -12.00
CA GLY A 14 44.22 -62.13 -11.10
C GLY A 14 43.94 -61.44 -9.75
N ALA A 15 44.27 -62.12 -8.65
CA ALA A 15 44.28 -61.57 -7.30
C ALA A 15 45.25 -60.37 -7.14
N VAL A 16 44.72 -59.24 -6.65
CA VAL A 16 45.48 -58.18 -5.95
C VAL A 16 44.75 -57.89 -4.65
N ALA A 17 45.49 -57.95 -3.54
CA ALA A 17 45.00 -57.63 -2.21
C ALA A 17 44.80 -56.11 -2.04
N GLY A 18 43.68 -55.73 -1.41
CA GLY A 18 43.64 -54.49 -0.61
C GLY A 18 42.86 -53.29 -1.15
N THR A 19 41.83 -53.47 -1.97
CA THR A 19 40.68 -52.55 -1.96
C THR A 19 39.43 -53.37 -1.68
N THR A 20 38.73 -53.10 -0.58
CA THR A 20 37.39 -53.65 -0.38
C THR A 20 36.51 -53.05 -1.47
N ASN A 21 36.31 -53.79 -2.57
CA ASN A 21 35.24 -53.53 -3.52
C ASN A 21 33.93 -53.62 -2.75
N LEU A 22 33.44 -52.48 -2.24
CA LEU A 22 32.09 -52.39 -1.69
C LEU A 22 31.16 -52.65 -2.89
N LEU A 23 30.58 -53.84 -2.93
CA LEU A 23 29.62 -54.21 -3.97
C LEU A 23 28.38 -53.32 -3.83
N ALA A 24 28.02 -52.62 -4.90
CA ALA A 24 26.81 -51.82 -5.00
C ALA A 24 25.58 -52.70 -4.77
N ALA A 25 24.73 -52.30 -3.82
CA ALA A 25 23.46 -52.95 -3.54
C ALA A 25 22.29 -52.03 -3.85
N VAL A 26 21.19 -52.61 -4.35
CA VAL A 26 19.88 -51.93 -4.34
C VAL A 26 19.22 -52.27 -3.01
N CYS A 27 19.24 -51.31 -2.09
CA CYS A 27 18.63 -51.42 -0.77
C CYS A 27 17.14 -51.11 -0.88
N THR A 28 16.31 -52.16 -0.84
CA THR A 28 14.84 -52.03 -0.89
C THR A 28 14.22 -52.00 0.51
N TRP A 29 13.42 -50.99 0.80
CA TRP A 29 12.72 -50.89 2.08
C TRP A 29 11.54 -51.88 2.14
N ASN A 30 11.51 -52.70 3.19
CA ASN A 30 10.36 -53.57 3.49
C ASN A 30 9.71 -53.26 4.85
N GLY A 31 10.35 -52.45 5.70
CA GLY A 31 9.83 -52.04 7.00
C GLY A 31 9.58 -53.19 7.99
N ALA A 32 10.24 -54.34 7.80
CA ALA A 32 9.98 -55.56 8.59
C ALA A 32 10.51 -55.49 10.04
N GLY A 33 11.41 -54.55 10.36
CA GLY A 33 11.89 -54.32 11.72
C GLY A 33 10.84 -53.69 12.64
N ALA A 34 11.16 -53.56 13.92
CA ALA A 34 10.22 -53.02 14.91
C ALA A 34 10.01 -51.49 14.77
N ASP A 35 11.04 -50.76 14.35
CA ASP A 35 11.05 -49.29 14.25
C ASP A 35 10.92 -48.80 12.79
N SER A 36 10.95 -47.48 12.60
CA SER A 36 10.93 -46.83 11.29
C SER A 36 12.30 -46.31 10.84
N LEU A 37 13.41 -46.71 11.48
CA LEU A 37 14.72 -46.13 11.23
C LEU A 37 15.39 -46.76 10.00
N ALA A 38 15.93 -45.92 9.11
CA ALA A 38 16.74 -46.37 7.98
C ALA A 38 18.03 -47.07 8.43
N SER A 39 18.56 -46.72 9.61
CA SER A 39 19.74 -47.35 10.18
C SER A 39 19.51 -48.80 10.66
N THR A 40 18.26 -49.22 10.86
CA THR A 40 17.93 -50.55 11.36
C THR A 40 17.94 -51.54 10.19
N PRO A 41 18.91 -52.48 10.11
CA PRO A 41 19.04 -53.36 8.95
C PRO A 41 17.78 -54.19 8.69
N ALA A 42 17.09 -54.64 9.74
CA ALA A 42 15.87 -55.43 9.64
C ALA A 42 14.70 -54.75 8.89
N ASN A 43 14.75 -53.43 8.66
CA ASN A 43 13.76 -52.73 7.84
C ASN A 43 14.04 -52.77 6.32
N TRP A 44 15.12 -53.44 5.92
CA TRP A 44 15.51 -53.59 4.52
C TRP A 44 15.44 -55.05 4.09
N VAL A 45 15.15 -55.27 2.81
CA VAL A 45 15.19 -56.61 2.21
C VAL A 45 16.57 -57.24 2.46
N ALA A 46 16.58 -58.52 2.84
CA ALA A 46 17.78 -59.27 3.23
C ALA A 46 18.59 -58.66 4.39
N SER A 47 18.00 -57.74 5.17
CA SER A 47 18.67 -56.96 6.21
C SER A 47 19.89 -56.15 5.72
N ILE A 48 19.80 -55.58 4.51
CA ILE A 48 20.86 -54.79 3.88
C ILE A 48 20.49 -53.30 3.89
N ALA A 49 20.96 -52.57 4.90
CA ALA A 49 20.81 -51.11 4.97
C ALA A 49 21.81 -50.38 4.05
N PRO A 50 21.41 -49.24 3.45
CA PRO A 50 22.24 -48.47 2.52
C PRO A 50 23.32 -47.68 3.28
N THR A 51 24.47 -48.31 3.49
CA THR A 51 25.56 -47.78 4.34
C THR A 51 26.81 -47.38 3.55
N ALA A 52 26.92 -47.81 2.30
CA ALA A 52 28.02 -47.47 1.40
C ALA A 52 27.61 -46.41 0.36
N THR A 53 28.60 -45.67 -0.13
CA THR A 53 28.41 -44.60 -1.14
C THR A 53 27.94 -45.11 -2.51
N VAL A 54 28.10 -46.41 -2.75
CA VAL A 54 27.69 -47.11 -3.98
C VAL A 54 26.27 -47.70 -3.88
N ASP A 55 25.64 -47.65 -2.71
CA ASP A 55 24.32 -48.25 -2.50
C ASP A 55 23.22 -47.36 -3.10
N GLU A 56 22.25 -47.99 -3.76
CA GLU A 56 21.06 -47.34 -4.31
C GLU A 56 19.86 -47.58 -3.39
N VAL A 57 19.08 -46.53 -3.13
CA VAL A 57 17.88 -46.63 -2.28
C VAL A 57 16.65 -46.83 -3.17
N LEU A 58 15.89 -47.90 -2.92
CA LEU A 58 14.61 -48.17 -3.56
C LEU A 58 13.48 -48.25 -2.52
N LEU A 59 12.49 -47.36 -2.67
CA LEU A 59 11.24 -47.39 -1.93
C LEU A 59 10.11 -47.67 -2.92
N ASP A 60 9.42 -48.78 -2.78
CA ASP A 60 8.35 -49.21 -3.69
C ASP A 60 7.13 -49.73 -2.91
N GLY A 61 6.23 -50.44 -3.61
CA GLY A 61 5.04 -51.02 -3.02
C GLY A 61 5.29 -52.15 -2.01
N THR A 62 6.53 -52.56 -1.77
CA THR A 62 6.86 -53.61 -0.80
C THR A 62 6.42 -53.24 0.61
N SER A 63 6.45 -51.94 0.97
CA SER A 63 5.99 -51.47 2.28
C SER A 63 5.54 -50.02 2.27
N GLY A 64 4.41 -49.75 2.93
CA GLY A 64 3.93 -48.40 3.23
C GLY A 64 4.46 -47.83 4.55
N LYS A 65 5.25 -48.59 5.31
CA LYS A 65 5.76 -48.16 6.62
C LYS A 65 6.61 -46.90 6.47
N PRO A 66 6.39 -45.86 7.31
CA PRO A 66 7.20 -44.63 7.26
C PRO A 66 8.69 -44.91 7.45
N VAL A 67 9.51 -44.16 6.72
CA VAL A 67 10.98 -44.21 6.80
C VAL A 67 11.47 -42.97 7.53
N THR A 68 12.24 -43.13 8.59
CA THR A 68 13.05 -42.08 9.19
C THR A 68 14.48 -42.26 8.73
N TRP A 69 14.91 -41.43 7.79
CA TRP A 69 16.28 -41.44 7.30
C TRP A 69 17.18 -40.73 8.30
N ASN A 70 17.83 -41.51 9.16
CA ASN A 70 18.76 -41.09 10.21
C ASN A 70 20.22 -41.47 9.90
N LEU A 71 20.49 -41.91 8.67
CA LEU A 71 21.81 -42.28 8.18
C LEU A 71 22.56 -41.06 7.64
N THR A 72 23.82 -40.89 8.03
CA THR A 72 24.67 -39.75 7.63
C THR A 72 25.57 -40.04 6.43
N ASN A 73 25.54 -41.27 5.90
CA ASN A 73 26.32 -41.65 4.72
C ASN A 73 25.74 -41.05 3.44
N THR A 74 26.59 -41.00 2.41
CA THR A 74 26.17 -40.72 1.04
C THR A 74 25.63 -42.01 0.40
N VAL A 75 24.68 -41.88 -0.53
CA VAL A 75 24.16 -42.98 -1.36
C VAL A 75 24.35 -42.68 -2.84
N ALA A 76 24.36 -43.72 -3.68
CA ALA A 76 24.58 -43.60 -5.12
C ALA A 76 23.37 -42.99 -5.84
N ALA A 77 22.17 -43.49 -5.56
CA ALA A 77 20.93 -43.03 -6.19
C ALA A 77 19.73 -43.21 -5.25
N TRP A 78 18.63 -42.52 -5.55
CA TRP A 78 17.39 -42.64 -4.79
C TRP A 78 16.18 -42.77 -5.70
N THR A 79 15.35 -43.78 -5.46
CA THR A 79 14.09 -43.98 -6.20
C THR A 79 12.92 -44.27 -5.26
N GLN A 80 11.88 -43.43 -5.32
CA GLN A 80 10.53 -43.78 -4.88
C GLN A 80 9.71 -44.17 -6.12
N ALA A 81 9.35 -45.44 -6.21
CA ALA A 81 8.53 -45.95 -7.30
C ALA A 81 7.10 -45.36 -7.24
N SER A 82 6.37 -45.44 -8.35
CA SER A 82 4.97 -44.98 -8.43
C SER A 82 4.02 -45.75 -7.49
N THR A 83 4.45 -46.91 -7.00
CA THR A 83 3.74 -47.76 -6.04
C THR A 83 3.99 -47.36 -4.59
N PHE A 84 5.03 -46.57 -4.29
CA PHE A 84 5.31 -46.11 -2.93
C PHE A 84 4.34 -44.99 -2.51
N THR A 85 3.75 -45.11 -1.33
CA THR A 85 2.80 -44.12 -0.78
C THR A 85 3.19 -43.60 0.59
N GLY A 86 4.29 -44.11 1.15
CA GLY A 86 4.74 -43.79 2.50
C GLY A 86 5.34 -42.38 2.63
N THR A 87 5.65 -42.04 3.88
CA THR A 87 6.37 -40.82 4.25
C THR A 87 7.81 -41.14 4.57
N VAL A 88 8.73 -40.33 4.05
CA VAL A 88 10.15 -40.33 4.40
C VAL A 88 10.48 -39.05 5.15
N THR A 89 10.86 -39.20 6.41
CA THR A 89 11.37 -38.13 7.26
C THR A 89 12.88 -38.12 7.20
N ILE A 90 13.45 -37.13 6.52
CA ILE A 90 14.90 -36.91 6.47
C ILE A 90 15.30 -36.18 7.76
N ALA A 91 16.10 -36.84 8.61
CA ALA A 91 16.45 -36.34 9.93
C ALA A 91 17.59 -35.29 9.91
N THR A 92 17.69 -34.49 8.84
CA THR A 92 18.72 -33.45 8.73
C THR A 92 18.46 -32.29 9.70
N THR A 93 19.53 -31.71 10.21
CA THR A 93 19.51 -30.59 11.16
C THR A 93 20.39 -29.43 10.69
N TYR A 94 20.31 -28.28 11.35
CA TYR A 94 21.22 -27.16 11.06
C TYR A 94 22.65 -27.44 11.55
N ALA A 95 22.80 -28.25 12.60
CA ALA A 95 24.08 -28.59 13.22
C ALA A 95 24.55 -30.02 12.86
N ALA A 96 25.81 -30.32 13.16
CA ALA A 96 26.34 -31.68 13.07
C ALA A 96 25.55 -32.65 14.00
N PRO A 97 25.54 -33.97 13.72
CA PRO A 97 26.33 -34.66 12.69
C PRO A 97 25.64 -34.80 11.33
N PHE A 98 24.32 -34.62 11.22
CA PHE A 98 23.59 -34.84 9.97
C PHE A 98 23.02 -33.55 9.41
N THR A 99 23.84 -32.79 8.70
CA THR A 99 23.46 -31.46 8.17
C THR A 99 22.84 -31.51 6.77
N ASN A 100 23.05 -32.61 6.04
CA ASN A 100 22.68 -32.75 4.63
C ASN A 100 22.64 -34.23 4.21
N LEU A 101 21.62 -34.62 3.42
CA LEU A 101 21.60 -35.89 2.71
C LEU A 101 22.31 -35.72 1.35
N HIS A 102 23.29 -36.58 1.06
CA HIS A 102 24.00 -36.59 -0.20
C HIS A 102 23.61 -37.80 -1.06
N ILE A 103 23.18 -37.53 -2.29
CA ILE A 103 22.88 -38.52 -3.34
C ILE A 103 23.81 -38.22 -4.52
N LEU A 104 24.68 -39.15 -4.91
CA LEU A 104 25.69 -38.90 -5.94
C LEU A 104 25.10 -38.78 -7.35
N GLY A 105 24.13 -39.63 -7.68
CA GLY A 105 23.46 -39.70 -8.96
C GLY A 105 22.06 -39.09 -8.91
N ASN A 106 21.12 -39.75 -9.56
CA ASN A 106 19.76 -39.25 -9.72
C ASN A 106 18.89 -39.51 -8.48
N CYS A 107 17.95 -38.61 -8.24
CA CYS A 107 16.92 -38.75 -7.21
C CYS A 107 15.53 -38.62 -7.85
N THR A 108 14.77 -39.71 -7.84
CA THR A 108 13.45 -39.78 -8.45
C THR A 108 12.39 -40.04 -7.39
N LEU A 109 11.43 -39.13 -7.25
CA LEU A 109 10.25 -39.26 -6.40
C LEU A 109 9.02 -39.36 -7.32
N ASN A 110 8.58 -40.57 -7.66
CA ASN A 110 7.36 -40.72 -8.48
C ASN A 110 6.08 -40.56 -7.64
N ARG A 111 6.12 -41.01 -6.39
CA ARG A 111 5.02 -40.92 -5.42
C ARG A 111 5.57 -40.97 -3.99
N GLY A 112 4.74 -40.65 -3.00
CA GLY A 112 5.13 -40.60 -1.58
C GLY A 112 5.41 -39.17 -1.11
N THR A 113 5.83 -39.05 0.16
CA THR A 113 6.09 -37.74 0.79
C THR A 113 7.48 -37.67 1.39
N TRP A 114 8.19 -36.56 1.18
CA TRP A 114 9.40 -36.19 1.93
C TRP A 114 9.10 -35.07 2.93
N ASN A 115 9.66 -35.16 4.13
CA ASN A 115 9.64 -34.09 5.14
C ASN A 115 10.90 -34.13 6.04
N HIS A 116 10.98 -33.24 7.03
CA HIS A 116 11.99 -33.27 8.10
C HIS A 116 11.32 -33.40 9.48
N ASN A 117 12.08 -33.68 10.54
CA ASN A 117 11.55 -33.76 11.91
C ASN A 117 10.83 -32.48 12.36
N LEU A 118 9.85 -32.60 13.26
CA LEU A 118 9.15 -31.44 13.83
C LEU A 118 10.12 -30.57 14.65
N ASN A 119 9.93 -29.25 14.58
CA ASN A 119 10.60 -28.30 15.45
C ASN A 119 9.66 -27.85 16.58
N ALA A 120 10.24 -27.34 17.66
CA ALA A 120 9.54 -26.79 18.82
C ALA A 120 9.88 -25.29 18.97
N GLY A 121 10.50 -24.89 20.09
CA GLY A 121 10.94 -23.51 20.33
C GLY A 121 12.26 -23.11 19.63
N SER A 122 12.98 -24.08 19.06
CA SER A 122 14.31 -23.88 18.48
C SER A 122 14.37 -24.34 17.03
N GLU A 123 15.24 -23.70 16.25
CA GLU A 123 15.52 -24.03 14.85
C GLU A 123 16.54 -25.17 14.75
N ILE A 124 16.04 -26.41 14.72
CA ILE A 124 16.85 -27.64 14.81
C ILE A 124 16.83 -28.41 13.50
N SER A 125 15.66 -28.74 12.97
CA SER A 125 15.46 -29.61 11.83
C SER A 125 15.04 -28.86 10.58
N ARG A 126 15.59 -29.26 9.43
CA ARG A 126 15.25 -28.78 8.08
C ARG A 126 15.40 -29.92 7.11
N LEU A 127 14.78 -29.84 5.94
CA LEU A 127 15.04 -30.78 4.84
C LEU A 127 16.19 -30.21 4.01
N HIS A 128 17.37 -30.84 4.06
CA HIS A 128 18.52 -30.44 3.24
C HIS A 128 19.06 -31.62 2.45
N VAL A 129 19.02 -31.50 1.11
CA VAL A 129 19.42 -32.58 0.20
C VAL A 129 20.29 -32.03 -0.93
N THR A 130 21.38 -32.73 -1.23
CA THR A 130 22.23 -32.51 -2.40
C THR A 130 22.17 -33.71 -3.33
N VAL A 131 21.80 -33.46 -4.59
CA VAL A 131 21.68 -34.44 -5.67
C VAL A 131 22.75 -34.13 -6.72
N GLY A 132 23.63 -35.10 -6.98
CA GLY A 132 24.73 -34.94 -7.92
C GLY A 132 24.35 -35.17 -9.39
N GLY A 133 23.19 -35.79 -9.65
CA GLY A 133 22.57 -35.89 -10.98
C GLY A 133 21.28 -35.06 -11.07
N ASP A 134 20.27 -35.62 -11.74
CA ASP A 134 18.95 -35.02 -11.90
C ASP A 134 18.04 -35.32 -10.71
N PHE A 135 17.18 -34.35 -10.38
CA PHE A 135 16.10 -34.53 -9.41
C PHE A 135 14.76 -34.51 -10.15
N THR A 136 13.94 -35.56 -9.98
CA THR A 136 12.61 -35.62 -10.59
C THR A 136 11.55 -35.86 -9.52
N GLN A 137 10.64 -34.90 -9.35
CA GLN A 137 9.42 -35.05 -8.57
C GLN A 137 8.22 -35.20 -9.51
N GLY A 138 7.64 -36.39 -9.55
CA GLY A 138 6.40 -36.68 -10.26
C GLY A 138 5.17 -36.04 -9.63
N THR A 139 4.05 -36.04 -10.35
CA THR A 139 2.78 -35.45 -9.91
C THR A 139 2.18 -36.11 -8.67
N GLY A 140 2.51 -37.39 -8.43
CA GLY A 140 2.07 -38.14 -7.26
C GLY A 140 2.96 -37.98 -6.01
N ALA A 141 4.12 -37.33 -6.14
CA ALA A 141 5.05 -37.11 -5.02
C ALA A 141 4.87 -35.72 -4.42
N THR A 142 5.14 -35.58 -3.12
CA THR A 142 5.16 -34.27 -2.45
C THR A 142 6.39 -34.12 -1.56
N ILE A 143 6.90 -32.90 -1.48
CA ILE A 143 7.75 -32.48 -0.35
C ILE A 143 6.87 -31.60 0.53
N ASN A 144 6.56 -32.05 1.74
CA ASN A 144 5.61 -31.38 2.62
C ASN A 144 6.21 -31.16 4.01
N VAL A 145 6.61 -29.93 4.27
CA VAL A 145 7.13 -29.48 5.56
C VAL A 145 6.17 -28.49 6.22
N ASN A 146 4.87 -28.60 5.92
CA ASN A 146 3.85 -27.73 6.48
C ASN A 146 3.74 -27.88 7.99
N GLY A 147 3.69 -26.75 8.72
CA GLY A 147 3.58 -26.78 10.18
C GLY A 147 4.78 -27.37 10.91
N ARG A 148 5.91 -27.59 10.22
CA ARG A 148 7.14 -28.16 10.81
C ARG A 148 8.18 -27.10 11.22
N GLY A 149 7.81 -25.83 11.15
CA GLY A 149 8.60 -24.71 11.67
C GLY A 149 8.50 -24.58 13.18
N TYR A 150 8.66 -23.36 13.69
CA TYR A 150 8.51 -23.10 15.12
C TYR A 150 7.09 -23.45 15.59
N GLY A 151 7.00 -24.02 16.80
CA GLY A 151 5.75 -24.36 17.45
C GLY A 151 4.89 -23.14 17.84
N PRO A 152 3.67 -23.36 18.34
CA PRO A 152 2.76 -22.27 18.73
C PRO A 152 3.39 -21.27 19.72
N GLY A 153 3.28 -19.97 19.41
CA GLY A 153 3.82 -18.87 20.21
C GLY A 153 5.35 -18.82 20.26
N GLN A 154 6.04 -19.47 19.32
CA GLN A 154 7.50 -19.53 19.28
C GLN A 154 8.09 -18.96 17.98
N GLY A 155 9.36 -18.60 18.04
CA GLY A 155 10.15 -18.09 16.92
C GLY A 155 10.38 -16.57 16.94
N PRO A 156 11.29 -16.06 16.09
CA PRO A 156 11.68 -14.64 16.08
C PRO A 156 10.56 -13.68 15.70
N GLY A 157 9.65 -14.13 14.82
CA GLY A 157 8.47 -13.40 14.38
C GLY A 157 7.18 -13.96 14.98
N ARG A 158 7.23 -14.53 16.18
CA ARG A 158 6.06 -15.20 16.80
C ARG A 158 4.83 -14.30 16.87
N GLY A 159 3.68 -14.92 16.70
CA GLY A 159 2.41 -14.34 17.12
C GLY A 159 2.14 -14.62 18.60
N GLU A 160 0.98 -14.18 19.06
CA GLU A 160 0.52 -14.37 20.44
C GLU A 160 -0.43 -15.59 20.54
N SER A 161 -0.26 -16.45 21.55
CA SER A 161 -0.91 -17.78 21.65
C SER A 161 -2.07 -17.87 22.67
N GLY A 162 -2.76 -16.77 22.99
CA GLY A 162 -3.84 -16.74 24.00
C GLY A 162 -5.28 -16.52 23.49
N ASN A 163 -6.28 -16.83 24.31
CA ASN A 163 -7.66 -17.13 23.89
C ASN A 163 -8.57 -15.94 23.54
N ASN A 164 -8.03 -14.76 23.22
CA ASN A 164 -8.84 -13.58 22.88
C ASN A 164 -8.84 -13.27 21.37
N ASN A 165 -9.89 -12.58 20.93
CA ASN A 165 -10.01 -12.16 19.55
C ASN A 165 -8.97 -11.06 19.24
N THR A 166 -8.45 -11.02 18.01
CA THR A 166 -7.48 -10.01 17.50
C THR A 166 -5.98 -10.18 17.83
N ARG A 167 -5.50 -11.32 18.36
CA ARG A 167 -4.03 -11.47 18.57
C ARG A 167 -3.21 -11.37 17.29
N PRO A 168 -1.99 -10.77 17.32
CA PRO A 168 -1.12 -10.70 16.16
C PRO A 168 -0.74 -12.09 15.66
N ALA A 169 -0.82 -12.27 14.35
CA ALA A 169 -0.35 -13.48 13.67
C ALA A 169 1.18 -13.46 13.49
N ALA A 170 1.75 -14.62 13.19
CA ALA A 170 3.21 -14.74 13.06
C ALA A 170 3.72 -14.15 11.74
N SER A 171 4.97 -13.69 11.78
CA SER A 171 5.70 -13.04 10.70
C SER A 171 6.91 -13.90 10.28
N TYR A 172 7.08 -14.13 8.98
CA TYR A 172 8.32 -14.59 8.34
C TYR A 172 8.20 -14.23 6.87
N GLY A 173 9.16 -13.53 6.27
CA GLY A 173 9.03 -12.98 4.91
C GLY A 173 8.03 -11.81 4.84
N GLY A 174 6.75 -12.08 5.06
CA GLY A 174 5.69 -11.09 5.28
C GLY A 174 5.39 -10.87 6.77
N LEU A 175 4.90 -9.69 7.12
CA LEU A 175 4.33 -9.46 8.46
C LEU A 175 2.98 -10.17 8.61
N GLY A 176 2.70 -10.64 9.82
CA GLY A 176 1.36 -11.12 10.19
C GLY A 176 0.31 -10.00 10.26
N GLY A 177 -0.95 -10.42 10.26
CA GLY A 177 -2.09 -9.55 10.55
C GLY A 177 -2.08 -9.05 11.99
N ASN A 178 -2.52 -7.81 12.19
CA ASN A 178 -2.51 -7.07 13.46
C ASN A 178 -1.12 -6.84 14.10
N SER A 179 -0.01 -7.20 13.44
CA SER A 179 1.35 -7.02 13.98
C SER A 179 1.79 -5.56 14.15
N LEU A 180 1.05 -4.59 13.60
CA LEU A 180 1.32 -3.14 13.72
C LEU A 180 0.43 -2.44 14.76
N ASN A 181 -0.36 -3.21 15.53
CA ASN A 181 -1.21 -2.65 16.56
C ASN A 181 -0.36 -2.21 17.77
N PRO A 182 -0.44 -0.95 18.22
CA PRO A 182 0.39 -0.44 19.31
C PRO A 182 0.11 -1.11 20.66
N GLY A 183 -1.00 -1.84 20.80
CA GLY A 183 -1.33 -2.61 22.01
C GLY A 183 -0.57 -3.94 22.14
N PHE A 184 0.26 -4.32 21.16
CA PHE A 184 1.05 -5.56 21.19
C PHE A 184 2.53 -5.29 20.91
N PRO A 185 3.45 -6.13 21.44
CA PRO A 185 4.86 -6.06 21.05
C PRO A 185 5.04 -6.28 19.54
N TYR A 186 5.94 -5.49 18.94
CA TYR A 186 6.24 -5.57 17.52
C TYR A 186 7.26 -6.68 17.23
N PHE A 187 6.85 -7.71 16.48
CA PHE A 187 7.72 -8.81 16.04
C PHE A 187 7.95 -8.75 14.52
N PRO A 188 9.17 -8.38 14.05
CA PRO A 188 9.43 -8.11 12.64
C PRO A 188 9.56 -9.41 11.81
N THR A 189 9.65 -9.25 10.49
CA THR A 189 10.10 -10.33 9.60
C THR A 189 11.60 -10.60 9.81
N TYR A 190 12.05 -11.80 9.49
CA TYR A 190 13.45 -12.22 9.61
C TYR A 190 13.83 -13.18 8.46
N GLY A 191 15.12 -13.55 8.41
CA GLY A 191 15.71 -14.47 7.45
C GLY A 191 16.18 -13.84 6.14
N ASP A 192 16.85 -14.64 5.32
CA ASP A 192 17.50 -14.17 4.09
C ASP A 192 16.62 -14.28 2.83
N ILE A 193 16.65 -13.30 1.91
CA ILE A 193 15.93 -13.36 0.62
C ILE A 193 16.65 -14.26 -0.39
N TYR A 194 17.97 -14.15 -0.47
CA TYR A 194 18.82 -14.87 -1.41
C TYR A 194 19.04 -16.32 -0.95
N ASN A 195 19.18 -16.51 0.36
CA ASN A 195 19.53 -17.78 1.00
C ASN A 195 18.53 -18.16 2.11
N PRO A 196 17.21 -18.26 1.83
CA PRO A 196 16.22 -18.52 2.85
C PRO A 196 16.41 -19.92 3.43
N THR A 197 16.86 -19.96 4.69
CA THR A 197 17.07 -21.21 5.42
C THR A 197 16.25 -21.29 6.68
N ASN A 198 15.65 -20.21 7.18
CA ASN A 198 14.98 -20.21 8.46
C ASN A 198 13.57 -20.83 8.40
N LEU A 199 13.12 -21.34 9.54
CA LEU A 199 11.78 -21.83 9.77
C LEU A 199 10.79 -20.68 9.90
N GLY A 200 9.53 -20.92 9.56
CA GLY A 200 8.41 -20.02 9.86
C GLY A 200 8.08 -20.00 11.35
N SER A 201 7.70 -18.82 11.86
CA SER A 201 7.31 -18.61 13.26
C SER A 201 5.88 -19.09 13.52
N GLY A 202 5.61 -19.51 14.76
CA GLY A 202 4.30 -19.94 15.19
C GLY A 202 3.48 -18.82 15.85
N ALA A 203 2.16 -18.95 15.78
CA ALA A 203 1.19 -18.18 16.55
C ALA A 203 0.31 -19.17 17.31
N TYR A 204 -0.99 -19.29 17.00
CA TYR A 204 -1.79 -20.43 17.47
C TYR A 204 -1.45 -21.72 16.73
N SER A 205 -1.10 -21.61 15.46
CA SER A 205 -0.58 -22.70 14.65
C SER A 205 0.94 -22.60 14.52
N ALA A 206 1.59 -23.75 14.32
CA ALA A 206 3.00 -23.80 13.99
C ALA A 206 3.27 -23.20 12.59
N GLY A 207 4.45 -22.61 12.43
CA GLY A 207 4.91 -22.08 11.15
C GLY A 207 5.40 -23.17 10.19
N GLY A 208 5.69 -22.80 8.94
CA GLY A 208 6.24 -23.72 7.94
C GLY A 208 7.69 -24.12 8.20
N GLY A 209 8.08 -25.30 7.72
CA GLY A 209 9.45 -25.82 7.83
C GLY A 209 10.47 -25.11 6.92
N ALA A 210 11.56 -25.79 6.60
CA ALA A 210 12.55 -25.28 5.64
C ALA A 210 13.03 -26.40 4.70
N VAL A 211 13.10 -26.09 3.41
CA VAL A 211 13.62 -26.97 2.36
C VAL A 211 14.82 -26.31 1.69
N ARG A 212 15.95 -26.99 1.67
CA ARG A 212 17.13 -26.66 0.87
C ARG A 212 17.42 -27.82 -0.07
N LEU A 213 17.30 -27.58 -1.38
CA LEU A 213 17.58 -28.56 -2.41
C LEU A 213 18.70 -28.04 -3.33
N ILE A 214 19.76 -28.83 -3.47
CA ILE A 214 20.87 -28.54 -4.38
C ILE A 214 20.92 -29.66 -5.41
N VAL A 215 20.77 -29.33 -6.68
CA VAL A 215 20.74 -30.29 -7.80
C VAL A 215 21.82 -29.88 -8.78
N LYS A 216 22.77 -30.76 -9.09
CA LYS A 216 23.79 -30.45 -10.09
C LYS A 216 23.24 -30.52 -11.53
N GLY A 217 22.28 -31.39 -11.77
CA GLY A 217 21.58 -31.51 -13.05
C GLY A 217 20.30 -30.68 -13.11
N THR A 218 19.29 -31.22 -13.79
CA THR A 218 17.96 -30.62 -13.91
C THR A 218 17.08 -31.01 -12.72
N ALA A 219 16.41 -30.02 -12.13
CA ALA A 219 15.31 -30.24 -11.20
C ALA A 219 13.98 -30.20 -11.97
N THR A 220 13.34 -31.35 -12.13
CA THR A 220 11.99 -31.47 -12.71
C THR A 220 10.96 -31.55 -11.59
N ILE A 221 10.13 -30.51 -11.46
CA ILE A 221 9.12 -30.39 -10.40
C ILE A 221 7.74 -30.39 -11.03
N ASN A 222 7.04 -31.52 -10.95
CA ASN A 222 5.66 -31.66 -11.45
C ASN A 222 4.61 -31.74 -10.32
N GLY A 223 5.04 -32.13 -9.11
CA GLY A 223 4.20 -32.14 -7.92
C GLY A 223 4.31 -30.84 -7.10
N THR A 224 4.02 -30.93 -5.81
CA THR A 224 4.09 -29.79 -4.87
C THR A 224 5.26 -29.92 -3.89
N ILE A 225 6.01 -28.83 -3.71
CA ILE A 225 6.91 -28.60 -2.58
C ILE A 225 6.26 -27.51 -1.71
N SER A 226 5.82 -27.87 -0.50
CA SER A 226 5.07 -26.98 0.39
C SER A 226 5.77 -26.81 1.74
N SER A 227 5.85 -25.56 2.17
CA SER A 227 6.35 -25.13 3.47
C SER A 227 5.44 -24.05 4.08
N SER A 228 4.14 -24.30 4.03
CA SER A 228 3.07 -23.47 4.60
C SER A 228 2.85 -23.76 6.09
N ARG A 229 1.82 -23.14 6.69
CA ARG A 229 1.39 -23.42 8.07
C ARG A 229 0.66 -24.76 8.21
N ASN A 230 0.45 -25.21 9.45
CA ASN A 230 -0.55 -26.25 9.71
C ASN A 230 -1.98 -25.65 9.74
N LEU A 231 -2.96 -26.35 9.15
CA LEU A 231 -4.38 -25.96 9.16
C LEU A 231 -5.06 -26.38 10.48
N THR A 232 -4.51 -26.00 11.63
CA THR A 232 -5.26 -26.10 12.89
C THR A 232 -6.19 -24.88 13.00
N PRO A 233 -7.50 -25.07 13.20
CA PRO A 233 -8.42 -23.95 13.38
C PRO A 233 -8.08 -23.29 14.72
N ASN A 234 -7.72 -22.00 14.71
CA ASN A 234 -8.12 -20.98 15.70
C ASN A 234 -7.28 -19.69 15.60
N LEU A 235 -7.95 -18.59 15.93
CA LEU A 235 -7.49 -17.22 16.26
C LEU A 235 -6.38 -16.59 15.38
N ALA A 236 -5.13 -17.09 15.41
CA ALA A 236 -3.98 -16.47 14.73
C ALA A 236 -3.08 -17.49 13.99
N GLU A 237 -2.78 -17.22 12.73
CA GLU A 237 -2.01 -18.14 11.89
C GLU A 237 -0.48 -18.05 12.08
N GLY A 238 0.19 -19.20 12.05
CA GLY A 238 1.63 -19.31 11.87
C GLY A 238 2.06 -18.83 10.48
N SER A 239 3.31 -18.42 10.32
CA SER A 239 3.83 -17.92 9.05
C SER A 239 4.22 -19.06 8.11
N GLY A 240 4.39 -18.74 6.83
CA GLY A 240 5.10 -19.62 5.90
C GLY A 240 6.55 -19.85 6.33
N GLY A 241 7.20 -20.86 5.75
CA GLY A 241 8.60 -21.21 5.96
C GLY A 241 9.48 -20.94 4.73
N SER A 242 10.52 -21.74 4.51
CA SER A 242 11.52 -21.51 3.44
C SER A 242 11.56 -22.62 2.40
N ILE A 243 11.70 -22.23 1.13
CA ILE A 243 12.09 -23.13 0.04
C ILE A 243 13.26 -22.49 -0.71
N TRP A 244 14.42 -23.16 -0.74
CA TRP A 244 15.61 -22.69 -1.44
C TRP A 244 16.18 -23.76 -2.36
N ILE A 245 16.10 -23.53 -3.67
CA ILE A 245 16.55 -24.46 -4.71
C ILE A 245 17.72 -23.86 -5.49
N THR A 246 18.82 -24.59 -5.59
CA THR A 246 19.91 -24.31 -6.53
C THR A 246 19.99 -25.47 -7.51
N THR A 247 19.85 -25.21 -8.81
CA THR A 247 19.79 -26.26 -9.85
C THR A 247 20.49 -25.80 -11.12
N ALA A 248 21.01 -26.70 -11.97
CA ALA A 248 21.53 -26.27 -13.27
C ALA A 248 20.41 -25.75 -14.17
N ALA A 249 19.32 -26.51 -14.28
CA ALA A 249 18.10 -26.10 -14.98
C ALA A 249 16.85 -26.47 -14.15
N LEU A 250 15.75 -25.77 -14.41
CA LEU A 250 14.45 -26.05 -13.80
C LEU A 250 13.45 -26.46 -14.91
N SER A 251 12.70 -27.53 -14.67
CA SER A 251 11.66 -28.02 -15.57
C SER A 251 10.40 -28.41 -14.79
N GLY A 252 9.30 -28.63 -15.51
CA GLY A 252 8.02 -29.06 -14.97
C GLY A 252 6.99 -27.93 -14.79
N THR A 253 5.85 -28.30 -14.22
CA THR A 253 4.64 -27.46 -14.08
C THR A 253 4.09 -27.43 -12.64
N GLY A 254 4.88 -27.95 -11.70
CA GLY A 254 4.52 -28.09 -10.29
C GLY A 254 4.44 -26.77 -9.53
N LEU A 255 4.37 -26.87 -8.21
CA LEU A 255 4.13 -25.75 -7.30
C LEU A 255 5.16 -25.71 -6.16
N LEU A 256 5.79 -24.55 -5.98
CA LEU A 256 6.52 -24.18 -4.77
C LEU A 256 5.63 -23.25 -3.93
N ASP A 257 5.22 -23.69 -2.75
CA ASP A 257 4.26 -22.98 -1.92
C ASP A 257 4.77 -22.74 -0.50
N VAL A 258 5.06 -21.47 -0.19
CA VAL A 258 5.29 -20.97 1.17
C VAL A 258 4.21 -19.96 1.58
N GLY A 259 3.19 -19.80 0.75
CA GLY A 259 2.05 -18.95 1.01
C GLY A 259 1.06 -19.63 1.94
N LEU A 260 0.05 -18.87 2.35
CA LEU A 260 -1.05 -19.37 3.14
C LEU A 260 -2.29 -19.47 2.23
N PRO A 261 -2.85 -20.67 2.00
CA PRO A 261 -3.92 -20.87 1.04
C PRO A 261 -5.16 -20.02 1.38
N LEU A 262 -5.82 -19.52 0.35
CA LEU A 262 -7.05 -18.74 0.48
C LEU A 262 -8.17 -19.63 1.05
N GLY A 263 -8.71 -19.27 2.21
CA GLY A 263 -10.05 -19.71 2.62
C GLY A 263 -10.21 -21.16 3.09
N GLY A 264 -9.23 -21.74 3.77
CA GLY A 264 -9.42 -23.03 4.44
C GLY A 264 -10.23 -22.90 5.74
N GLY A 265 -11.57 -22.96 5.65
CA GLY A 265 -12.54 -23.48 6.64
C GLY A 265 -12.43 -23.20 8.15
N GLY A 266 -11.49 -22.40 8.65
CA GLY A 266 -11.26 -22.20 10.09
C GLY A 266 -11.70 -20.83 10.59
N THR A 267 -11.96 -20.69 11.89
CA THR A 267 -12.31 -19.45 12.60
C THR A 267 -11.13 -18.48 12.79
N ALA A 268 -10.00 -18.67 12.09
CA ALA A 268 -8.84 -17.80 12.21
C ALA A 268 -9.24 -16.34 11.92
N GLN A 269 -8.87 -15.45 12.84
CA GLN A 269 -9.23 -14.04 12.81
C GLN A 269 -8.10 -13.18 12.26
N CYS A 270 -6.84 -13.63 12.38
CA CYS A 270 -5.64 -12.96 11.91
C CYS A 270 -4.80 -13.88 11.01
N GLY A 271 -4.46 -13.40 9.82
CA GLY A 271 -3.69 -14.16 8.81
C GLY A 271 -2.18 -14.00 8.98
N GLY A 272 -1.42 -15.07 8.78
CA GLY A 272 0.04 -15.11 8.97
C GLY A 272 0.79 -14.48 7.81
N GLY A 273 2.06 -14.14 8.01
CA GLY A 273 2.95 -13.71 6.92
C GLY A 273 3.29 -14.85 5.97
N GLY A 274 3.33 -14.58 4.66
CA GLY A 274 3.81 -15.55 3.66
C GLY A 274 5.32 -15.74 3.72
N GLY A 275 5.85 -16.94 3.46
CA GLY A 275 7.26 -17.28 3.65
C GLY A 275 8.22 -16.85 2.52
N ARG A 276 9.38 -17.51 2.40
CA ARG A 276 10.41 -17.14 1.42
C ARG A 276 10.72 -18.27 0.43
N ILE A 277 10.74 -17.95 -0.86
CA ILE A 277 11.21 -18.83 -1.94
C ILE A 277 12.46 -18.21 -2.57
N ALA A 278 13.49 -19.01 -2.80
CA ALA A 278 14.61 -18.65 -3.66
C ALA A 278 14.92 -19.78 -4.64
N VAL A 279 15.03 -19.45 -5.93
CA VAL A 279 15.44 -20.39 -6.99
C VAL A 279 16.58 -19.78 -7.79
N ILE A 280 17.71 -20.47 -7.80
CA ILE A 280 18.94 -20.04 -8.46
C ILE A 280 19.31 -21.08 -9.52
N LEU A 281 19.37 -20.66 -10.78
CA LEU A 281 19.78 -21.49 -11.89
C LEU A 281 21.28 -21.27 -12.16
N THR A 282 22.08 -22.33 -12.17
CA THR A 282 23.52 -22.22 -12.42
C THR A 282 23.89 -22.31 -13.90
N ASN A 283 22.99 -22.79 -14.77
CA ASN A 283 23.17 -22.82 -16.22
C ASN A 283 21.91 -22.36 -17.01
N GLY A 284 20.72 -22.53 -16.43
CA GLY A 284 19.44 -22.22 -17.07
C GLY A 284 19.10 -20.73 -17.11
N THR A 285 18.28 -20.37 -18.09
CA THR A 285 17.78 -19.00 -18.31
C THR A 285 16.25 -18.87 -18.15
N SER A 286 15.56 -19.97 -17.84
CA SER A 286 14.10 -20.02 -17.68
C SER A 286 13.71 -20.83 -16.44
N PHE A 287 12.64 -20.39 -15.77
CA PHE A 287 12.03 -21.10 -14.64
C PHE A 287 10.91 -22.06 -15.07
N ALA A 288 10.79 -22.32 -16.38
CA ALA A 288 9.78 -23.20 -16.98
C ALA A 288 8.34 -22.84 -16.51
N GLY A 289 7.48 -23.86 -16.34
CA GLY A 289 6.10 -23.70 -15.88
C GLY A 289 5.93 -23.84 -14.36
N VAL A 290 7.03 -23.89 -13.59
CA VAL A 290 6.95 -24.08 -12.13
C VAL A 290 6.41 -22.81 -11.48
N ARG A 291 5.28 -22.96 -10.77
CA ARG A 291 4.61 -21.85 -10.07
C ARG A 291 5.23 -21.64 -8.70
N MET A 292 5.32 -20.39 -8.26
CA MET A 292 5.89 -19.99 -6.97
C MET A 292 4.91 -19.06 -6.25
N GLN A 293 4.59 -19.36 -5.00
CA GLN A 293 3.58 -18.62 -4.24
C GLN A 293 4.06 -18.35 -2.81
N ALA A 294 3.97 -17.08 -2.39
CA ALA A 294 4.37 -16.61 -1.06
C ALA A 294 3.32 -15.68 -0.47
N TYR A 295 2.04 -15.98 -0.67
CA TYR A 295 0.93 -15.10 -0.29
C TYR A 295 0.75 -15.00 1.24
N GLY A 296 0.29 -13.83 1.70
CA GLY A 296 -0.12 -13.64 3.09
C GLY A 296 -1.46 -14.30 3.41
N GLY A 297 -1.65 -14.64 4.69
CA GLY A 297 -2.84 -15.30 5.19
C GLY A 297 -4.09 -14.45 5.08
N LYS A 298 -5.19 -15.08 4.68
CA LYS A 298 -6.52 -14.48 4.61
C LYS A 298 -7.47 -15.14 5.61
N PRO A 299 -7.75 -14.50 6.76
CA PRO A 299 -8.71 -15.04 7.72
C PRO A 299 -10.11 -15.08 7.11
N SER A 300 -10.92 -16.02 7.59
CA SER A 300 -12.28 -16.27 7.09
C SER A 300 -13.29 -15.23 7.57
N THR A 301 -13.02 -14.61 8.73
CA THR A 301 -13.98 -13.75 9.45
C THR A 301 -13.65 -12.25 9.41
N SER A 302 -12.42 -11.86 9.05
CA SER A 302 -12.01 -10.45 9.04
C SER A 302 -11.35 -10.04 7.72
N SER A 303 -11.77 -8.90 7.17
CA SER A 303 -11.16 -8.35 5.95
C SER A 303 -9.94 -7.48 6.23
N SER A 304 -9.68 -7.08 7.48
CA SER A 304 -8.66 -6.11 7.89
C SER A 304 -7.42 -6.72 8.56
N LEU A 305 -7.47 -7.96 9.05
CA LEU A 305 -6.37 -8.60 9.80
C LEU A 305 -5.61 -9.64 8.96
N ARG A 306 -5.45 -9.36 7.67
CA ARG A 306 -4.75 -10.24 6.72
C ARG A 306 -3.24 -10.06 6.81
N GLY A 307 -2.47 -11.12 6.61
CA GLY A 307 -1.01 -11.06 6.53
C GLY A 307 -0.52 -10.47 5.22
N ALA A 308 0.73 -10.03 5.20
CA ALA A 308 1.42 -9.64 3.97
C ALA A 308 2.07 -10.83 3.28
N ALA A 309 2.29 -10.69 1.98
CA ALA A 309 3.10 -11.62 1.21
C ALA A 309 4.52 -11.70 1.75
N GLY A 310 5.16 -12.83 1.52
CA GLY A 310 6.59 -12.98 1.63
C GLY A 310 7.32 -12.62 0.35
N THR A 311 8.43 -13.31 0.09
CA THR A 311 9.35 -12.97 -1.00
C THR A 311 9.63 -14.16 -1.90
N ILE A 312 9.71 -13.92 -3.21
CA ILE A 312 10.16 -14.88 -4.20
C ILE A 312 11.40 -14.29 -4.89
N TYR A 313 12.56 -14.92 -4.72
CA TYR A 313 13.80 -14.57 -5.42
C TYR A 313 14.10 -15.56 -6.55
N ARG A 314 14.40 -15.04 -7.73
CA ARG A 314 14.67 -15.81 -8.94
C ARG A 314 15.94 -15.28 -9.61
N GLN A 315 16.97 -16.12 -9.73
CA GLN A 315 18.21 -15.78 -10.40
C GLN A 315 18.48 -16.76 -11.55
N THR A 316 18.69 -16.24 -12.75
CA THR A 316 19.14 -17.03 -13.91
C THR A 316 20.66 -17.07 -13.98
N ALA A 317 21.21 -17.99 -14.78
CA ALA A 317 22.66 -18.11 -14.98
C ALA A 317 23.29 -16.88 -15.67
N THR A 318 22.48 -16.05 -16.33
CA THR A 318 22.93 -14.80 -16.98
C THR A 318 23.04 -13.63 -15.99
N GLN A 319 22.56 -13.78 -14.77
CA GLN A 319 22.60 -12.75 -13.73
C GLN A 319 23.71 -13.08 -12.74
N SER A 320 24.47 -12.06 -12.32
CA SER A 320 25.46 -12.23 -11.26
C SER A 320 24.79 -12.52 -9.92
N ASP A 321 25.56 -13.09 -8.99
CA ASP A 321 25.08 -13.43 -7.66
C ASP A 321 24.44 -12.24 -6.94
N GLY A 322 23.24 -12.48 -6.41
CA GLY A 322 22.44 -11.46 -5.73
C GLY A 322 21.72 -10.47 -6.65
N GLN A 323 21.89 -10.58 -7.98
CA GLN A 323 21.29 -9.66 -8.95
C GLN A 323 20.02 -10.18 -9.63
N GLY A 324 19.37 -11.20 -9.07
CA GLY A 324 18.13 -11.76 -9.60
C GLY A 324 16.92 -10.82 -9.56
N THR A 325 15.75 -11.39 -9.81
CA THR A 325 14.44 -10.75 -9.67
C THR A 325 13.83 -11.08 -8.31
N LEU A 326 13.45 -10.06 -7.55
CA LEU A 326 12.65 -10.17 -6.34
C LEU A 326 11.17 -9.90 -6.66
N THR A 327 10.26 -10.79 -6.30
CA THR A 327 8.82 -10.62 -6.47
C THR A 327 8.10 -10.65 -5.12
N ILE A 328 7.18 -9.69 -4.93
CA ILE A 328 6.21 -9.61 -3.84
C ILE A 328 4.82 -9.60 -4.48
N ASP A 329 4.17 -10.76 -4.45
CA ASP A 329 2.81 -10.97 -4.95
C ASP A 329 1.93 -11.35 -3.78
N ASN A 330 0.86 -10.61 -3.53
CA ASN A 330 -0.08 -10.92 -2.45
C ASN A 330 -1.41 -11.50 -2.93
N ASN A 331 -1.52 -11.95 -4.18
CA ASN A 331 -2.69 -12.62 -4.75
C ASN A 331 -4.02 -11.90 -4.47
N GLN A 332 -4.03 -10.58 -4.62
CA GLN A 332 -5.19 -9.73 -4.35
C GLN A 332 -5.66 -9.77 -2.89
N VAL A 333 -4.84 -10.25 -1.95
CA VAL A 333 -5.11 -10.18 -0.51
C VAL A 333 -4.87 -8.73 -0.06
N LEU A 334 -5.97 -8.02 0.21
CA LEU A 334 -5.90 -6.68 0.81
C LEU A 334 -5.44 -6.82 2.26
N THR A 335 -4.25 -6.34 2.60
CA THR A 335 -3.75 -6.29 3.98
C THR A 335 -3.53 -4.85 4.41
N THR A 336 -3.47 -4.56 5.71
CA THR A 336 -2.96 -3.28 6.26
C THR A 336 -1.46 -3.34 6.57
N THR A 337 -0.88 -4.53 6.58
CA THR A 337 0.53 -4.79 6.88
C THR A 337 1.39 -4.90 5.60
N ARG A 338 2.68 -5.26 5.74
CA ARG A 338 3.68 -5.18 4.66
C ARG A 338 4.71 -6.31 4.72
N THR A 339 5.29 -6.63 3.57
CA THR A 339 6.54 -7.39 3.47
C THR A 339 7.65 -6.45 3.91
N LEU A 340 8.39 -6.83 4.95
CA LEU A 340 9.53 -6.04 5.43
C LEU A 340 10.82 -6.73 5.05
N LEU A 341 11.75 -5.94 4.54
CA LEU A 341 13.12 -6.38 4.32
C LEU A 341 13.83 -6.48 5.66
N THR A 342 14.64 -7.51 5.81
CA THR A 342 15.40 -7.69 7.05
C THR A 342 16.68 -6.87 6.97
N PRO A 343 17.36 -6.62 8.10
CA PRO A 343 18.67 -5.98 8.10
C PRO A 343 19.71 -6.69 7.21
N PHE A 344 19.51 -7.99 6.93
CA PHE A 344 20.39 -8.79 6.08
C PHE A 344 20.25 -8.47 4.57
N GLN A 345 19.21 -7.74 4.15
CA GLN A 345 19.02 -7.28 2.76
C GLN A 345 18.90 -5.78 2.70
N SER A 346 19.95 -5.10 3.15
CA SER A 346 19.99 -3.64 3.16
C SER A 346 20.04 -3.04 1.75
N ASN A 347 20.65 -3.69 0.74
CA ASN A 347 20.81 -3.09 -0.59
C ASN A 347 19.86 -3.64 -1.66
N LEU A 348 18.74 -2.95 -1.87
CA LEU A 348 17.79 -3.30 -2.94
C LEU A 348 18.28 -2.95 -4.36
N ASN A 349 19.35 -2.14 -4.49
CA ASN A 349 19.87 -1.77 -5.81
C ASN A 349 20.56 -2.93 -6.53
N ALA A 350 20.90 -4.00 -5.81
CA ALA A 350 21.54 -5.16 -6.40
C ALA A 350 20.62 -5.93 -7.36
N PHE A 351 19.30 -5.94 -7.11
CA PHE A 351 18.36 -6.70 -7.94
C PHE A 351 18.25 -6.14 -9.35
N THR A 352 18.27 -7.02 -10.36
CA THR A 352 17.88 -6.66 -11.74
C THR A 352 16.43 -6.23 -11.79
N SER A 353 15.55 -6.85 -10.99
CA SER A 353 14.23 -6.28 -10.80
C SER A 353 13.61 -6.52 -9.43
N VAL A 354 12.78 -5.57 -8.98
CA VAL A 354 11.90 -5.69 -7.83
C VAL A 354 10.47 -5.53 -8.34
N ILE A 355 9.67 -6.59 -8.24
CA ILE A 355 8.30 -6.66 -8.73
C ILE A 355 7.35 -6.66 -7.54
N ILE A 356 6.45 -5.67 -7.46
CA ILE A 356 5.40 -5.59 -6.43
C ILE A 356 4.05 -5.65 -7.13
N THR A 357 3.26 -6.69 -6.90
CA THR A 357 2.02 -6.91 -7.66
C THR A 357 0.90 -7.46 -6.82
N ASN A 358 -0.33 -7.40 -7.35
CA ASN A 358 -1.51 -8.04 -6.78
C ASN A 358 -1.72 -7.71 -5.28
N ARG A 359 -1.65 -6.43 -4.91
CA ARG A 359 -1.73 -5.92 -3.51
C ARG A 359 -0.51 -6.24 -2.63
N GLY A 360 0.62 -6.56 -3.24
CA GLY A 360 1.92 -6.63 -2.56
C GLY A 360 2.32 -5.28 -1.98
N ARG A 361 2.82 -5.26 -0.75
CA ARG A 361 3.24 -4.01 -0.08
C ARG A 361 4.63 -4.19 0.46
N LEU A 362 5.57 -3.39 0.00
CA LEU A 362 6.95 -3.40 0.49
C LEU A 362 7.14 -2.27 1.49
N GLY A 363 7.49 -2.60 2.72
CA GLY A 363 7.97 -1.63 3.69
C GLY A 363 9.50 -1.68 3.79
N LEU A 364 10.15 -0.53 3.81
CA LEU A 364 11.58 -0.43 4.06
C LEU A 364 11.81 -0.19 5.54
N ASN A 365 12.71 -0.97 6.15
CA ASN A 365 13.10 -0.81 7.55
C ASN A 365 14.24 0.22 7.69
N THR A 366 14.62 0.50 8.94
CA THR A 366 15.89 1.19 9.24
C THR A 366 17.05 0.52 8.51
N ASN A 367 17.97 1.31 7.96
CA ASN A 367 19.17 0.86 7.24
C ASN A 367 18.96 0.19 5.87
N THR A 368 17.75 0.22 5.29
CA THR A 368 17.58 -0.18 3.88
C THR A 368 18.14 0.91 2.95
N VAL A 369 19.22 0.58 2.24
CA VAL A 369 19.78 1.31 1.11
C VAL A 369 18.98 0.97 -0.16
N TRP A 370 18.23 1.93 -0.67
CA TRP A 370 17.57 1.81 -1.97
C TRP A 370 17.58 3.14 -2.70
N ASN A 371 18.06 3.14 -3.95
CA ASN A 371 17.77 4.20 -4.90
C ASN A 371 16.40 3.91 -5.51
N LEU A 372 15.38 4.62 -5.05
CA LEU A 372 14.01 4.47 -5.53
C LEU A 372 13.79 5.05 -6.94
N PHE A 373 14.76 5.82 -7.47
CA PHE A 373 14.59 6.62 -8.69
C PHE A 373 15.74 6.50 -9.72
N PRO A 374 16.27 5.30 -10.02
CA PRO A 374 17.29 5.18 -11.05
C PRO A 374 16.69 5.35 -12.44
N SER A 375 17.41 6.05 -13.32
CA SER A 375 17.16 6.05 -14.77
C SER A 375 17.25 4.61 -15.30
N GLY A 376 16.15 4.09 -15.87
CA GLY A 376 16.08 2.71 -16.44
C GLY A 376 15.34 1.65 -15.62
N ALA A 377 14.89 1.99 -14.41
CA ALA A 377 14.04 1.25 -13.45
C ALA A 377 13.96 -0.29 -13.50
N ASN A 378 14.78 -0.92 -12.65
CA ASN A 378 14.63 -2.29 -12.11
C ASN A 378 13.35 -2.46 -11.25
N LEU A 379 12.67 -1.37 -10.86
CA LEU A 379 11.47 -1.44 -10.03
C LEU A 379 10.19 -1.44 -10.88
N LEU A 380 9.35 -2.44 -10.65
CA LEU A 380 8.07 -2.64 -11.31
C LEU A 380 6.98 -2.89 -10.25
N ALA A 381 6.22 -1.87 -9.86
CA ALA A 381 4.99 -2.11 -9.10
C ALA A 381 3.78 -2.06 -10.05
N TYR A 382 2.92 -3.07 -9.99
CA TYR A 382 1.74 -3.15 -10.83
C TYR A 382 0.47 -3.18 -9.98
N GLY A 383 -0.57 -2.54 -10.52
CA GLY A 383 -1.91 -2.47 -9.95
C GLY A 383 -2.10 -1.25 -9.06
N SER A 384 -2.97 -0.33 -9.50
CA SER A 384 -3.44 0.83 -8.73
C SER A 384 -4.26 0.45 -7.48
N SER A 385 -4.59 -0.83 -7.31
CA SER A 385 -5.22 -1.36 -6.11
C SER A 385 -4.17 -1.85 -5.12
N ALA A 386 -3.82 -1.02 -4.13
CA ALA A 386 -3.09 -1.38 -2.91
C ALA A 386 -1.65 -1.95 -3.05
N SER A 387 -1.08 -2.08 -4.25
CA SER A 387 0.35 -2.36 -4.43
C SER A 387 1.16 -1.08 -4.25
N TYR A 388 2.07 -1.03 -3.27
CA TYR A 388 2.86 0.18 -3.04
C TYR A 388 4.16 -0.09 -2.28
N ILE A 389 5.04 0.92 -2.29
CA ILE A 389 6.23 0.99 -1.43
C ILE A 389 5.92 1.98 -0.31
N ALA A 390 6.24 1.62 0.93
CA ALA A 390 6.16 2.53 2.06
C ALA A 390 7.50 2.71 2.75
N LEU A 391 7.89 3.96 2.95
CA LEU A 391 9.03 4.34 3.77
C LEU A 391 8.53 4.56 5.20
N ILE A 392 8.88 3.65 6.11
CA ILE A 392 8.35 3.63 7.47
C ILE A 392 9.52 3.45 8.42
N HIS A 393 9.56 4.24 9.49
CA HIS A 393 10.63 4.16 10.50
C HIS A 393 12.03 4.25 9.88
N THR A 394 12.21 4.87 8.71
CA THR A 394 13.51 5.01 8.05
C THR A 394 13.69 6.42 7.52
N ASN A 395 14.87 6.97 7.78
CA ASN A 395 15.42 8.20 7.23
C ASN A 395 16.61 7.91 6.29
N HIS A 396 16.94 6.64 6.05
CA HIS A 396 18.10 6.20 5.26
C HIS A 396 17.76 5.92 3.78
N VAL A 397 16.93 6.76 3.16
CA VAL A 397 16.65 6.67 1.73
C VAL A 397 17.41 7.75 0.99
N SER A 398 18.29 7.35 0.07
CA SER A 398 19.00 8.26 -0.80
C SER A 398 18.13 8.59 -2.02
N PHE A 399 17.76 9.86 -2.14
CA PHE A 399 17.13 10.39 -3.34
C PHE A 399 18.25 10.92 -4.26
N PRO A 400 18.24 10.64 -5.58
CA PRO A 400 19.10 11.37 -6.49
C PRO A 400 18.74 12.86 -6.43
N ALA A 401 19.62 13.72 -6.95
CA ALA A 401 19.35 15.16 -6.96
C ALA A 401 18.02 15.47 -7.65
N SER A 402 17.76 14.83 -8.80
CA SER A 402 16.52 15.00 -9.56
C SER A 402 15.78 13.66 -9.76
N PRO A 403 14.94 13.20 -8.80
CA PRO A 403 14.23 11.94 -8.89
C PRO A 403 13.04 11.95 -9.85
N VAL A 404 12.83 10.80 -10.51
CA VAL A 404 11.63 10.51 -11.30
C VAL A 404 10.85 9.38 -10.64
N ILE A 405 9.66 9.69 -10.11
CA ILE A 405 8.72 8.71 -9.57
C ILE A 405 7.84 8.21 -10.70
N SER A 406 7.97 6.93 -11.06
CA SER A 406 7.16 6.36 -12.13
C SER A 406 6.76 4.91 -11.89
N ARG A 407 5.56 4.53 -12.34
CA ARG A 407 4.96 3.18 -12.33
C ARG A 407 4.43 2.69 -10.99
N TYR A 408 4.75 3.35 -9.87
CA TYR A 408 4.37 2.87 -8.54
C TYR A 408 3.74 3.95 -7.66
N THR A 409 3.02 3.51 -6.63
CA THR A 409 2.63 4.39 -5.53
C THR A 409 3.71 4.36 -4.44
N LEU A 410 4.17 5.54 -4.03
CA LEU A 410 5.13 5.74 -2.94
C LEU A 410 4.43 6.38 -1.74
N TYR A 411 4.35 5.67 -0.62
CA TYR A 411 3.87 6.18 0.65
C TYR A 411 5.05 6.64 1.52
N LEU A 412 5.10 7.93 1.84
CA LEU A 412 6.12 8.52 2.70
C LEU A 412 5.54 8.82 4.08
N TYR A 413 6.14 8.26 5.14
CA TYR A 413 5.78 8.60 6.54
C TYR A 413 6.68 9.71 7.10
N THR A 414 7.32 10.48 6.23
CA THR A 414 8.30 11.54 6.53
C THR A 414 8.24 12.63 5.47
N ASN A 415 8.88 13.77 5.75
CA ASN A 415 9.06 14.85 4.78
C ASN A 415 9.97 14.41 3.64
N LEU A 416 9.72 14.96 2.45
CA LEU A 416 10.58 14.81 1.28
C LEU A 416 11.27 16.13 0.97
N ASN A 417 12.61 16.12 0.92
CA ASN A 417 13.42 17.24 0.45
C ASN A 417 14.21 16.83 -0.80
N VAL A 418 13.90 17.44 -1.94
CA VAL A 418 14.52 17.18 -3.25
C VAL A 418 15.50 18.30 -3.59
N ARG A 419 16.76 17.94 -3.85
CA ARG A 419 17.84 18.90 -4.11
C ARG A 419 17.76 19.58 -5.49
N GLY A 420 17.23 18.89 -6.49
CA GLY A 420 17.01 19.35 -7.86
C GLY A 420 15.54 19.21 -8.24
N ASP A 421 15.28 18.62 -9.41
CA ASP A 421 13.94 18.54 -10.00
C ASP A 421 13.20 17.27 -9.55
N LEU A 422 11.90 17.36 -9.29
CA LEU A 422 11.05 16.21 -9.02
C LEU A 422 10.08 16.00 -10.19
N THR A 423 10.08 14.80 -10.77
CA THR A 423 9.06 14.38 -11.75
C THR A 423 8.20 13.25 -11.19
N VAL A 424 6.88 13.37 -11.31
CA VAL A 424 5.91 12.31 -10.97
C VAL A 424 5.09 11.98 -12.22
N THR A 425 5.17 10.74 -12.71
CA THR A 425 4.50 10.30 -13.95
C THR A 425 4.06 8.85 -13.88
N ASN A 426 2.80 8.53 -14.22
CA ASN A 426 2.23 7.19 -14.04
C ASN A 426 2.46 6.63 -12.62
N ALA A 427 2.33 7.48 -11.61
CA ALA A 427 2.70 7.21 -10.23
C ALA A 427 1.88 8.07 -9.27
N THR A 428 1.83 7.66 -8.01
CA THR A 428 1.25 8.45 -6.92
C THR A 428 2.28 8.63 -5.83
N LEU A 429 2.58 9.89 -5.50
CA LEU A 429 3.34 10.26 -4.32
C LEU A 429 2.36 10.61 -3.20
N HIS A 430 2.33 9.78 -2.16
CA HIS A 430 1.44 9.95 -1.02
C HIS A 430 2.25 10.34 0.22
N ILE A 431 2.04 11.55 0.74
CA ILE A 431 2.81 12.09 1.87
C ILE A 431 1.98 12.04 3.15
N ARG A 432 2.49 11.34 4.15
CA ARG A 432 1.93 11.23 5.50
C ARG A 432 2.95 11.80 6.49
N SER A 433 3.01 13.12 6.58
CA SER A 433 3.81 13.80 7.59
C SER A 433 3.09 15.02 8.17
N MET A 434 3.26 15.21 9.48
CA MET A 434 2.73 16.35 10.22
C MET A 434 3.68 17.56 10.25
N VAL A 435 4.93 17.38 9.79
CA VAL A 435 5.96 18.43 9.83
C VAL A 435 5.92 19.19 8.52
N HIS A 436 5.64 20.49 8.57
CA HIS A 436 5.53 21.35 7.40
C HIS A 436 6.82 22.17 7.17
N PRO A 437 7.25 22.42 5.91
CA PRO A 437 6.72 21.82 4.69
C PRO A 437 7.02 20.33 4.61
N ASN A 438 6.02 19.53 4.21
CA ASN A 438 6.20 18.07 4.07
C ASN A 438 6.71 17.67 2.67
N LEU A 439 6.73 18.60 1.73
CA LEU A 439 7.42 18.49 0.44
C LEU A 439 8.22 19.77 0.14
N THR A 440 9.52 19.63 -0.04
CA THR A 440 10.40 20.70 -0.54
C THR A 440 11.07 20.24 -1.82
N VAL A 441 10.97 21.03 -2.89
CA VAL A 441 11.66 20.81 -4.17
C VAL A 441 12.47 22.06 -4.48
N ASN A 442 13.79 21.92 -4.47
CA ASN A 442 14.69 23.06 -4.73
C ASN A 442 14.76 23.44 -6.22
N GLY A 443 14.46 22.50 -7.13
CA GLY A 443 14.33 22.73 -8.57
C GLY A 443 12.88 22.81 -9.03
N HIS A 444 12.62 22.28 -10.23
CA HIS A 444 11.30 22.20 -10.85
C HIS A 444 10.50 21.00 -10.32
N LEU A 445 9.19 21.18 -10.13
CA LEU A 445 8.27 20.08 -9.89
C LEU A 445 7.40 19.86 -11.13
N THR A 446 7.48 18.68 -11.74
CA THR A 446 6.63 18.26 -12.86
C THR A 446 5.72 17.10 -12.44
N ILE A 447 4.41 17.30 -12.58
CA ILE A 447 3.39 16.25 -12.47
C ILE A 447 2.83 16.00 -13.88
N SER A 448 3.29 14.92 -14.50
CA SER A 448 2.91 14.54 -15.87
C SER A 448 1.68 13.63 -15.89
N THR A 449 1.27 13.18 -17.08
CA THR A 449 0.14 12.26 -17.27
C THR A 449 0.16 11.07 -16.29
N ASN A 450 -0.98 10.81 -15.66
CA ASN A 450 -1.19 9.79 -14.61
C ASN A 450 -0.26 9.93 -13.39
N GLY A 451 0.47 11.04 -13.29
CA GLY A 451 1.24 11.43 -12.11
C GLY A 451 0.31 12.11 -11.12
N SER A 452 0.49 11.81 -9.83
CA SER A 452 -0.32 12.41 -8.79
C SER A 452 0.42 12.61 -7.48
N ILE A 453 0.10 13.69 -6.76
CA ILE A 453 0.61 13.96 -5.42
C ILE A 453 -0.57 14.21 -4.47
N THR A 454 -0.55 13.57 -3.30
CA THR A 454 -1.63 13.67 -2.30
C THR A 454 -1.11 13.50 -0.86
N HIS A 455 -1.99 13.67 0.12
CA HIS A 455 -1.71 13.49 1.55
C HIS A 455 -2.66 12.46 2.21
N GLU A 456 -2.39 12.13 3.48
CA GLU A 456 -3.21 11.17 4.25
C GLU A 456 -4.53 11.78 4.74
N SER A 457 -5.60 10.98 4.72
CA SER A 457 -6.86 11.27 5.42
C SER A 457 -6.72 10.98 6.92
N ALA A 458 -6.29 11.97 7.70
CA ALA A 458 -6.16 11.83 9.14
C ALA A 458 -6.71 13.04 9.88
N ASN A 459 -5.89 14.08 10.04
CA ASN A 459 -6.29 15.35 10.62
C ASN A 459 -5.57 16.48 9.87
N GLU A 460 -5.93 17.73 10.16
CA GLU A 460 -5.42 18.90 9.43
C GLU A 460 -3.90 19.10 9.55
N ALA A 461 -3.23 18.46 10.51
CA ALA A 461 -1.78 18.46 10.59
C ALA A 461 -1.13 17.66 9.44
N TYR A 462 -1.86 16.78 8.76
CA TYR A 462 -1.38 16.03 7.60
C TYR A 462 -1.65 16.72 6.26
N ARG A 463 -2.16 17.96 6.25
CA ARG A 463 -2.40 18.69 5.00
C ARG A 463 -1.14 18.76 4.14
N LEU A 464 -1.30 18.84 2.83
CA LEU A 464 -0.15 18.98 1.95
C LEU A 464 0.39 20.41 2.05
N VAL A 465 1.63 20.57 2.55
CA VAL A 465 2.34 21.86 2.55
C VAL A 465 3.62 21.70 1.75
N MET A 466 3.61 22.26 0.55
CA MET A 466 4.70 22.13 -0.40
C MET A 466 5.38 23.46 -0.70
N GLN A 467 6.70 23.41 -0.82
CA GLN A 467 7.55 24.50 -1.28
C GLN A 467 8.32 24.06 -2.53
N VAL A 468 8.14 24.77 -3.63
CA VAL A 468 8.86 24.58 -4.89
C VAL A 468 9.64 25.86 -5.15
N ASN A 469 10.97 25.82 -5.11
CA ASN A 469 11.78 27.04 -5.23
C ASN A 469 11.88 27.54 -6.68
N SER A 470 11.44 26.74 -7.65
CA SER A 470 11.37 27.10 -9.07
C SER A 470 9.95 26.92 -9.62
N ASN A 471 9.80 26.45 -10.87
CA ASN A 471 8.51 26.25 -11.53
C ASN A 471 7.76 24.99 -11.04
N LEU A 472 6.43 25.09 -11.00
CA LEU A 472 5.50 23.98 -10.87
C LEU A 472 4.81 23.74 -12.21
N VAL A 473 4.93 22.55 -12.78
CA VAL A 473 4.28 22.16 -14.03
C VAL A 473 3.34 20.99 -13.76
N ILE A 474 2.04 21.18 -13.97
CA ILE A 474 1.02 20.13 -13.91
C ILE A 474 0.45 19.97 -15.31
N GLN A 475 0.90 18.95 -16.03
CA GLN A 475 0.49 18.67 -17.41
C GLN A 475 -0.90 18.04 -17.45
N GLN A 476 -1.48 17.93 -18.66
CA GLN A 476 -2.73 17.20 -18.86
C GLN A 476 -2.64 15.75 -18.33
N GLY A 477 -3.62 15.37 -17.51
CA GLY A 477 -3.67 14.08 -16.81
C GLY A 477 -2.81 13.99 -15.54
N GLY A 478 -2.04 15.04 -15.20
CA GLY A 478 -1.35 15.18 -13.92
C GLY A 478 -2.26 15.83 -12.86
N THR A 479 -2.16 15.38 -11.61
CA THR A 479 -3.02 15.87 -10.52
C THR A 479 -2.29 16.14 -9.21
N LEU A 480 -2.57 17.30 -8.61
CA LEU A 480 -2.27 17.60 -7.22
C LEU A 480 -3.58 17.55 -6.46
N TYR A 481 -3.82 16.55 -5.61
CA TYR A 481 -5.17 16.33 -5.08
C TYR A 481 -5.22 16.04 -3.58
N ALA A 482 -6.34 16.46 -3.00
CA ALA A 482 -6.77 16.19 -1.65
C ALA A 482 -8.28 15.85 -1.66
N ASP A 483 -8.73 15.14 -2.68
CA ASP A 483 -10.12 14.75 -2.85
C ASP A 483 -10.53 13.69 -1.81
N GLY A 484 -11.59 13.96 -1.04
CA GLY A 484 -12.19 12.99 -0.12
C GLY A 484 -11.32 12.56 1.06
N ILE A 485 -10.34 13.37 1.44
CA ILE A 485 -9.40 13.11 2.54
C ILE A 485 -9.42 14.19 3.63
N GLY A 486 -10.51 14.95 3.70
CA GLY A 486 -10.79 15.92 4.75
C GLY A 486 -11.31 15.27 6.04
N PHE A 487 -12.16 15.99 6.77
CA PHE A 487 -12.79 15.44 7.99
C PHE A 487 -13.64 14.21 7.68
N SER A 488 -13.60 13.22 8.59
CA SER A 488 -14.39 11.99 8.50
C SER A 488 -15.90 12.25 8.59
N PRO A 489 -16.76 11.31 8.16
CA PRO A 489 -18.21 11.48 8.23
C PRO A 489 -18.72 11.94 9.59
N GLY A 490 -19.59 12.94 9.62
CA GLY A 490 -20.14 13.51 10.87
C GLY A 490 -19.15 14.29 11.74
N THR A 491 -18.01 14.73 11.19
CA THR A 491 -16.97 15.47 11.93
C THR A 491 -16.53 16.74 11.20
N GLY A 492 -15.84 17.63 11.92
CA GLY A 492 -15.40 18.95 11.44
C GLY A 492 -16.26 20.11 11.97
N PRO A 493 -15.78 21.37 11.85
CA PRO A 493 -16.47 22.55 12.40
C PRO A 493 -17.85 22.81 11.80
N GLY A 494 -18.02 22.48 10.52
CA GLY A 494 -19.29 22.57 9.78
C GLY A 494 -19.88 21.19 9.47
N LYS A 495 -19.73 20.22 10.38
CA LYS A 495 -20.15 18.81 10.14
C LYS A 495 -21.61 18.67 9.70
N GLY A 496 -21.83 17.76 8.75
CA GLY A 496 -23.15 17.22 8.45
C GLY A 496 -23.46 16.01 9.34
N ASP A 497 -24.51 15.27 9.02
CA ASP A 497 -24.80 13.98 9.64
C ASP A 497 -24.08 12.84 8.90
N SER A 498 -23.55 11.86 9.63
CA SER A 498 -22.89 10.68 9.06
C SER A 498 -23.87 9.63 8.49
N GLN A 499 -25.16 9.74 8.80
CA GLN A 499 -26.18 8.79 8.36
C GLN A 499 -26.58 9.01 6.89
N ASN A 500 -26.77 7.90 6.17
CA ASN A 500 -27.23 7.92 4.79
C ASN A 500 -28.74 8.17 4.70
N SER A 501 -29.17 9.41 4.92
CA SER A 501 -30.59 9.78 4.92
C SER A 501 -30.82 11.16 4.28
N ASN A 502 -31.89 11.26 3.50
CA ASN A 502 -32.42 12.49 2.91
C ASN A 502 -33.23 13.35 3.90
N THR A 503 -32.99 13.22 5.19
CA THR A 503 -33.64 14.05 6.23
C THR A 503 -32.62 14.76 7.10
N LYS A 504 -31.34 14.71 6.70
CA LYS A 504 -30.21 15.08 7.54
C LYS A 504 -29.42 16.25 6.92
N PRO A 505 -28.85 17.13 7.75
CA PRO A 505 -28.09 18.29 7.27
C PRO A 505 -26.80 17.86 6.56
N ALA A 506 -26.46 18.59 5.49
CA ALA A 506 -25.19 18.43 4.79
C ALA A 506 -24.07 19.27 5.45
N ALA A 507 -22.82 18.94 5.15
CA ALA A 507 -21.67 19.63 5.71
C ALA A 507 -21.38 20.96 5.01
N SER A 508 -20.75 21.88 5.75
CA SER A 508 -20.32 23.21 5.31
C SER A 508 -18.82 23.37 5.36
N HIS A 509 -18.29 24.34 4.59
CA HIS A 509 -16.94 24.84 4.76
C HIS A 509 -16.84 26.29 4.27
N GLY A 510 -16.57 26.51 2.98
CA GLY A 510 -16.62 27.83 2.36
C GLY A 510 -18.06 28.30 2.15
N GLY A 511 -18.95 27.38 1.74
CA GLY A 511 -20.39 27.60 1.63
C GLY A 511 -21.17 26.78 2.66
N LEU A 512 -22.40 27.20 2.96
CA LEU A 512 -23.33 26.41 3.76
C LEU A 512 -23.80 25.16 3.00
N GLY A 513 -23.75 24.02 3.66
CA GLY A 513 -24.48 22.81 3.27
C GLY A 513 -25.98 22.98 3.48
N ALA A 514 -26.76 22.21 2.74
CA ALA A 514 -28.21 22.19 2.84
C ALA A 514 -28.70 21.91 4.28
N PRO A 515 -29.54 22.80 4.85
CA PRO A 515 -30.05 22.67 6.22
C PRO A 515 -31.20 21.66 6.30
N LYS A 516 -31.40 21.01 7.45
CA LYS A 516 -32.68 20.34 7.76
C LYS A 516 -33.70 21.40 8.20
N PRO A 517 -34.91 21.47 7.61
CA PRO A 517 -35.96 22.36 8.10
C PRO A 517 -36.32 22.06 9.58
N GLY A 518 -36.32 23.07 10.44
CA GLY A 518 -36.85 22.98 11.81
C GLY A 518 -35.92 22.45 12.92
N VAL A 519 -34.60 22.39 12.72
CA VAL A 519 -33.65 21.93 13.77
C VAL A 519 -32.58 22.99 14.09
N ALA A 520 -32.34 23.21 15.39
CA ALA A 520 -31.28 24.08 15.91
C ALA A 520 -29.90 23.41 15.81
N GLY A 521 -28.84 24.18 15.53
CA GLY A 521 -27.46 23.68 15.34
C GLY A 521 -27.01 23.58 13.87
N GLN A 522 -27.37 24.58 13.06
CA GLN A 522 -27.07 24.62 11.63
C GLN A 522 -25.57 24.48 11.32
N PRO A 523 -25.20 23.84 10.20
CA PRO A 523 -23.83 23.86 9.69
C PRO A 523 -23.34 25.31 9.54
N VAL A 524 -22.09 25.60 9.89
CA VAL A 524 -21.50 26.95 9.77
C VAL A 524 -20.35 26.94 8.77
N THR A 525 -20.15 28.07 8.09
CA THR A 525 -18.92 28.26 7.31
C THR A 525 -17.74 28.57 8.22
N TYR A 526 -16.55 28.12 7.84
CA TYR A 526 -15.34 28.31 8.64
C TYR A 526 -14.08 28.34 7.78
N GLY A 527 -12.96 28.74 8.37
CA GLY A 527 -11.64 28.81 7.74
C GLY A 527 -11.37 30.19 7.11
N SER A 528 -10.09 30.54 6.98
CA SER A 528 -9.66 31.82 6.38
C SER A 528 -9.93 31.84 4.87
N ILE A 529 -10.42 32.98 4.38
CA ILE A 529 -10.56 33.33 2.96
C ILE A 529 -9.19 33.59 2.34
N PHE A 530 -8.30 34.27 3.07
CA PHE A 530 -6.97 34.64 2.59
C PHE A 530 -5.95 33.51 2.67
N THR A 531 -6.05 32.68 3.70
CA THR A 531 -5.10 31.60 4.00
C THR A 531 -5.82 30.28 4.29
N PRO A 532 -6.59 29.74 3.32
CA PRO A 532 -7.37 28.53 3.54
C PRO A 532 -6.45 27.32 3.73
N THR A 533 -6.38 26.80 4.95
CA THR A 533 -5.58 25.60 5.30
C THR A 533 -6.40 24.46 5.89
N ASN A 534 -7.72 24.66 6.04
CA ASN A 534 -8.59 23.74 6.74
C ASN A 534 -9.14 22.64 5.85
N PHE A 535 -9.41 21.49 6.45
CA PHE A 535 -10.16 20.44 5.76
C PHE A 535 -11.63 20.84 5.66
N GLY A 536 -12.29 20.41 4.59
CA GLY A 536 -13.74 20.42 4.46
C GLY A 536 -14.38 19.43 5.42
N SER A 537 -15.54 19.79 5.97
CA SER A 537 -16.25 18.97 6.96
C SER A 537 -16.90 17.74 6.33
N GLY A 538 -16.99 16.67 7.10
CA GLY A 538 -17.62 15.43 6.68
C GLY A 538 -19.13 15.48 6.79
N GLY A 539 -19.81 14.96 5.77
CA GLY A 539 -21.24 14.63 5.80
C GLY A 539 -21.39 13.13 6.03
N GLN A 540 -22.10 12.45 5.14
CA GLN A 540 -22.09 10.98 5.08
C GLN A 540 -20.77 10.42 4.51
N VAL A 541 -20.00 11.27 3.82
CA VAL A 541 -18.66 10.94 3.31
C VAL A 541 -17.62 11.93 3.84
N TYR A 542 -16.35 11.64 3.56
CA TYR A 542 -15.24 12.53 3.87
C TYR A 542 -15.36 13.86 3.09
N GLY A 543 -15.08 14.96 3.78
CA GLY A 543 -14.89 16.26 3.12
C GLY A 543 -13.62 16.30 2.27
N GLY A 544 -13.37 17.43 1.59
CA GLY A 544 -12.09 17.63 0.90
C GLY A 544 -10.95 17.96 1.87
N GLY A 545 -9.73 17.53 1.56
CA GLY A 545 -8.52 17.86 2.32
C GLY A 545 -8.00 19.27 2.00
N ALA A 546 -6.74 19.54 2.33
CA ALA A 546 -6.14 20.85 2.15
C ALA A 546 -4.77 20.79 1.47
N ILE A 547 -4.57 21.70 0.50
CA ILE A 547 -3.33 21.88 -0.24
C ILE A 547 -2.84 23.31 -0.04
N GLN A 548 -1.63 23.45 0.48
CA GLN A 548 -0.90 24.71 0.56
C GLN A 548 0.38 24.58 -0.28
N ALA A 549 0.51 25.42 -1.31
CA ALA A 549 1.64 25.41 -2.22
C ALA A 549 2.26 26.80 -2.35
N THR A 550 3.57 26.88 -2.10
CA THR A 550 4.39 28.06 -2.36
C THR A 550 5.36 27.73 -3.48
N VAL A 551 5.26 28.45 -4.60
CA VAL A 551 6.04 28.25 -5.82
C VAL A 551 6.83 29.52 -6.10
N GLY A 552 8.16 29.43 -6.13
CA GLY A 552 9.04 30.58 -6.37
C GLY A 552 9.01 31.06 -7.82
N GLY A 553 8.74 30.16 -8.76
CA GLY A 553 8.62 30.45 -10.19
C GLY A 553 7.18 30.48 -10.69
N THR A 554 7.00 30.12 -11.96
CA THR A 554 5.71 30.04 -12.63
C THR A 554 5.02 28.71 -12.34
N THR A 555 3.73 28.75 -12.03
CA THR A 555 2.85 27.58 -12.08
C THR A 555 2.23 27.46 -13.48
N THR A 556 2.62 26.43 -14.24
CA THR A 556 1.97 26.03 -15.50
C THR A 556 0.98 24.91 -15.19
N LEU A 557 -0.32 25.21 -15.26
CA LEU A 557 -1.39 24.29 -14.90
C LEU A 557 -2.27 23.98 -16.12
N ASP A 558 -2.05 22.82 -16.74
CA ASP A 558 -2.92 22.22 -17.77
C ASP A 558 -3.68 20.98 -17.26
N GLY A 559 -3.20 20.39 -16.16
CA GLY A 559 -3.88 19.35 -15.40
C GLY A 559 -4.80 19.92 -14.32
N MET A 560 -4.70 19.38 -13.10
CA MET A 560 -5.66 19.70 -12.04
C MET A 560 -5.03 19.86 -10.65
N ILE A 561 -5.52 20.86 -9.91
CA ILE A 561 -5.37 20.97 -8.45
C ILE A 561 -6.77 20.79 -7.82
N SER A 562 -6.94 19.82 -6.94
CA SER A 562 -8.27 19.39 -6.49
C SER A 562 -8.36 19.15 -4.99
N ALA A 563 -9.39 19.67 -4.33
CA ALA A 563 -9.73 19.42 -2.94
C ALA A 563 -11.24 19.16 -2.81
N MET A 564 -11.78 18.28 -3.65
CA MET A 564 -13.19 17.90 -3.66
C MET A 564 -13.54 16.98 -2.49
N THR A 565 -14.83 16.74 -2.28
CA THR A 565 -15.26 15.67 -1.37
C THR A 565 -15.02 14.29 -1.98
N ALA A 566 -15.16 13.24 -1.18
CA ALA A 566 -15.34 11.89 -1.70
C ALA A 566 -16.65 11.81 -2.53
N THR A 567 -16.86 10.70 -3.24
CA THR A 567 -18.10 10.47 -3.98
C THR A 567 -19.32 10.71 -3.07
N PRO A 568 -20.29 11.56 -3.45
CA PRO A 568 -21.33 12.02 -2.54
C PRO A 568 -22.30 10.88 -2.23
N GLY A 569 -22.84 10.83 -1.00
CA GLY A 569 -24.10 10.12 -0.73
C GLY A 569 -25.20 11.09 -0.34
N LEU A 570 -26.26 10.61 0.32
CA LEU A 570 -27.51 11.39 0.47
C LEU A 570 -27.37 12.68 1.32
N ALA A 571 -26.40 12.72 2.23
CA ALA A 571 -25.99 13.93 2.97
C ALA A 571 -24.58 14.36 2.54
N GLY A 572 -24.49 15.43 1.75
CA GLY A 572 -23.25 15.87 1.12
C GLY A 572 -22.18 16.34 2.11
N ALA A 573 -20.91 16.03 1.81
CA ALA A 573 -19.77 16.60 2.52
C ALA A 573 -19.35 17.95 1.91
N ALA A 574 -18.44 18.68 2.56
CA ALA A 574 -17.99 19.99 2.08
C ALA A 574 -16.64 19.94 1.35
N GLY A 575 -16.46 20.80 0.34
CA GLY A 575 -15.18 20.98 -0.34
C GLY A 575 -14.07 21.44 0.60
N GLY A 576 -12.82 21.11 0.28
CA GLY A 576 -11.64 21.41 1.08
C GLY A 576 -11.02 22.78 0.83
N SER A 577 -9.70 22.89 1.01
CA SER A 577 -8.92 24.12 0.83
C SER A 577 -7.82 23.99 -0.23
N VAL A 578 -7.67 25.01 -1.07
CA VAL A 578 -6.48 25.20 -1.91
C VAL A 578 -5.92 26.59 -1.67
N TYR A 579 -4.67 26.67 -1.22
CA TYR A 579 -3.93 27.91 -1.04
C TYR A 579 -2.65 27.87 -1.90
N LEU A 580 -2.62 28.64 -2.98
CA LEU A 580 -1.50 28.72 -3.91
C LEU A 580 -0.88 30.12 -3.89
N THR A 581 0.43 30.19 -3.64
CA THR A 581 1.25 31.38 -3.87
C THR A 581 2.27 31.06 -4.97
N THR A 582 2.30 31.83 -6.05
CA THR A 582 3.18 31.59 -7.20
C THR A 582 3.60 32.90 -7.85
N THR A 583 4.73 32.95 -8.56
CA THR A 583 5.15 34.19 -9.25
C THR A 583 4.21 34.53 -10.39
N ALA A 584 3.84 33.54 -11.19
CA ALA A 584 2.88 33.66 -12.28
C ALA A 584 2.04 32.38 -12.41
N LEU A 585 0.81 32.50 -12.91
CA LEU A 585 -0.08 31.38 -13.19
C LEU A 585 -0.47 31.39 -14.67
N GLN A 586 -0.23 30.28 -15.35
CA GLN A 586 -0.58 30.07 -16.76
C GLN A 586 -1.11 28.66 -17.01
N GLY A 587 -1.63 28.42 -18.21
CA GLY A 587 -2.21 27.15 -18.63
C GLY A 587 -3.74 27.16 -18.66
N ASN A 588 -4.32 26.01 -19.06
CA ASN A 588 -5.76 25.85 -19.29
C ASN A 588 -6.44 24.84 -18.33
N GLY A 589 -5.74 24.47 -17.27
CA GLY A 589 -6.18 23.50 -16.27
C GLY A 589 -7.17 24.06 -15.26
N MET A 590 -7.37 23.33 -14.17
CA MET A 590 -8.42 23.63 -13.18
C MET A 590 -7.92 23.54 -11.73
N ILE A 591 -8.34 24.52 -10.93
CA ILE A 591 -8.31 24.48 -9.47
C ILE A 591 -9.75 24.31 -8.96
N ARG A 592 -10.01 23.29 -8.14
CA ARG A 592 -11.37 22.99 -7.67
C ARG A 592 -11.43 22.56 -6.21
N ALA A 593 -12.46 23.02 -5.51
CA ALA A 593 -12.75 22.65 -4.12
C ALA A 593 -14.27 22.57 -3.91
N TYR A 594 -14.94 21.68 -4.62
CA TYR A 594 -16.40 21.52 -4.53
C TYR A 594 -16.80 20.04 -4.48
N PRO A 595 -17.97 19.68 -3.95
CA PRO A 595 -18.45 18.30 -4.03
C PRO A 595 -18.74 17.91 -5.49
N PRO A 596 -18.30 16.74 -5.98
CA PRO A 596 -18.51 16.36 -7.37
C PRO A 596 -20.02 16.17 -7.66
N ALA A 597 -20.38 16.22 -8.95
CA ALA A 597 -21.73 15.92 -9.37
C ALA A 597 -22.06 14.45 -9.09
N PHE A 598 -23.28 14.18 -8.61
CA PHE A 598 -23.74 12.84 -8.29
C PHE A 598 -25.24 12.76 -8.57
N SER A 599 -25.71 11.63 -9.11
CA SER A 599 -27.06 11.53 -9.65
C SER A 599 -27.74 10.20 -9.30
N PRO A 600 -28.21 10.00 -8.06
CA PRO A 600 -29.20 8.96 -7.75
C PRO A 600 -30.61 9.54 -7.61
N SER A 601 -31.61 8.67 -7.70
CA SER A 601 -33.04 8.95 -7.87
C SER A 601 -33.82 9.54 -6.68
N SER A 602 -33.17 9.99 -5.61
CA SER A 602 -33.86 10.51 -4.40
C SER A 602 -33.34 11.88 -3.96
N ALA A 603 -34.20 12.70 -3.34
CA ALA A 603 -33.89 14.06 -2.89
C ALA A 603 -32.64 14.07 -1.98
N GLN A 604 -31.59 14.80 -2.37
CA GLN A 604 -30.34 14.91 -1.60
C GLN A 604 -30.14 16.31 -1.02
N TYR A 605 -29.36 16.37 0.07
CA TYR A 605 -28.92 17.60 0.73
C TYR A 605 -27.51 17.90 0.27
N GLY A 606 -27.36 18.96 -0.53
CA GLY A 606 -26.08 19.33 -1.12
C GLY A 606 -25.09 19.90 -0.10
N GLY A 607 -23.85 19.41 -0.12
CA GLY A 607 -22.77 19.97 0.68
C GLY A 607 -22.26 21.31 0.15
N GLY A 608 -21.70 22.11 1.04
CA GLY A 608 -21.13 23.43 0.72
C GLY A 608 -19.82 23.36 -0.06
N GLY A 609 -19.56 24.38 -0.87
CA GLY A 609 -18.27 24.58 -1.53
C GLY A 609 -17.13 24.84 -0.54
N GLY A 610 -15.90 24.60 -0.98
CA GLY A 610 -14.67 24.81 -0.23
C GLY A 610 -14.06 26.21 -0.42
N ARG A 611 -12.77 26.35 -0.15
CA ARG A 611 -12.05 27.63 -0.26
C ARG A 611 -10.85 27.51 -1.20
N ILE A 612 -10.71 28.47 -2.10
CA ILE A 612 -9.54 28.61 -2.97
C ILE A 612 -8.96 30.01 -2.74
N ALA A 613 -7.66 30.11 -2.53
CA ALA A 613 -6.93 31.38 -2.53
C ALA A 613 -5.70 31.28 -3.42
N VAL A 614 -5.53 32.23 -4.34
CA VAL A 614 -4.40 32.30 -5.27
C VAL A 614 -3.75 33.67 -5.21
N TYR A 615 -2.45 33.70 -4.93
CA TYR A 615 -1.62 34.89 -4.88
C TYR A 615 -0.56 34.83 -5.97
N LEU A 616 -0.48 35.90 -6.78
CA LEU A 616 0.60 36.12 -7.73
C LEU A 616 1.60 37.08 -7.11
N THR A 617 2.88 36.71 -7.07
CA THR A 617 3.93 37.58 -6.51
C THR A 617 4.68 38.39 -7.57
N GLY A 618 4.56 38.06 -8.86
CA GLY A 618 5.17 38.82 -9.96
C GLY A 618 4.28 39.07 -11.17
N SER A 619 3.04 38.56 -11.22
CA SER A 619 2.12 38.69 -12.36
C SER A 619 0.85 39.48 -12.02
N SER A 620 0.28 40.12 -13.03
CA SER A 620 -1.01 40.83 -13.00
C SER A 620 -2.19 40.01 -13.55
N SER A 621 -1.96 38.79 -14.05
CA SER A 621 -2.98 37.94 -14.67
C SER A 621 -2.91 36.50 -14.16
N PHE A 622 -4.08 35.90 -13.95
CA PHE A 622 -4.27 34.50 -13.57
C PHE A 622 -4.34 33.54 -14.78
N GLY A 623 -4.14 34.06 -16.00
CA GLY A 623 -4.25 33.30 -17.24
C GLY A 623 -5.67 32.74 -17.47
N SER A 624 -5.74 31.57 -18.09
CA SER A 624 -6.99 30.86 -18.44
C SER A 624 -7.37 29.77 -17.43
N VAL A 625 -6.66 29.67 -16.30
CA VAL A 625 -6.91 28.64 -15.29
C VAL A 625 -8.28 28.81 -14.65
N ALA A 626 -9.11 27.77 -14.75
CA ALA A 626 -10.44 27.78 -14.12
C ALA A 626 -10.33 27.56 -12.60
N MET A 627 -11.02 28.38 -11.81
CA MET A 627 -11.07 28.24 -10.34
C MET A 627 -12.53 28.08 -9.90
N ARG A 628 -12.86 26.97 -9.22
CA ARG A 628 -14.26 26.61 -8.92
C ARG A 628 -14.41 26.14 -7.47
N ALA A 629 -15.29 26.81 -6.73
CA ALA A 629 -15.66 26.44 -5.36
C ALA A 629 -17.19 26.35 -5.23
N TRP A 630 -17.85 25.67 -6.16
CA TRP A 630 -19.32 25.58 -6.19
C TRP A 630 -19.89 24.78 -5.02
N GLY A 631 -21.18 24.95 -4.75
CA GLY A 631 -21.91 24.01 -3.89
C GLY A 631 -22.46 22.82 -4.69
N HIS A 632 -22.83 21.75 -3.98
CA HIS A 632 -23.37 20.56 -4.64
C HIS A 632 -24.79 20.78 -5.19
N SER A 633 -25.05 20.30 -6.41
CA SER A 633 -26.38 20.21 -7.02
C SER A 633 -26.59 18.82 -7.61
N VAL A 634 -27.72 18.20 -7.29
CA VAL A 634 -28.12 16.86 -7.75
C VAL A 634 -28.85 16.91 -9.10
N ASN A 635 -29.65 17.96 -9.33
CA ASN A 635 -30.30 18.34 -10.60
C ASN A 635 -30.94 19.74 -10.41
N ARG A 636 -31.37 20.40 -11.51
CA ARG A 636 -32.02 21.73 -11.46
C ARG A 636 -33.30 21.79 -10.61
N ALA A 637 -33.88 20.64 -10.25
CA ALA A 637 -35.14 20.52 -9.51
C ALA A 637 -34.97 20.09 -8.04
N ALA A 638 -33.74 19.86 -7.56
CA ALA A 638 -33.49 19.40 -6.21
C ALA A 638 -33.86 20.50 -5.19
N PRO A 639 -34.67 20.19 -4.16
CA PRO A 639 -35.16 21.22 -3.24
C PRO A 639 -34.08 21.81 -2.31
N TYR A 640 -32.94 21.13 -2.09
CA TYR A 640 -31.95 21.49 -1.07
C TYR A 640 -30.49 21.42 -1.56
N PRO A 641 -30.04 22.35 -2.41
CA PRO A 641 -28.64 22.41 -2.85
C PRO A 641 -27.70 22.95 -1.75
N GLY A 642 -26.38 22.85 -1.92
CA GLY A 642 -25.39 23.53 -1.06
C GLY A 642 -24.92 24.85 -1.66
N ALA A 643 -24.49 25.81 -0.84
CA ALA A 643 -23.98 27.10 -1.29
C ALA A 643 -22.57 27.00 -1.86
N ALA A 644 -22.23 27.93 -2.74
CA ALA A 644 -20.86 28.13 -3.17
C ALA A 644 -19.96 28.48 -1.97
N GLY A 645 -18.72 28.04 -2.04
CA GLY A 645 -17.64 28.58 -1.25
C GLY A 645 -16.98 29.78 -1.92
N THR A 646 -15.70 29.99 -1.61
CA THR A 646 -15.01 31.25 -1.94
C THR A 646 -13.78 31.03 -2.82
N VAL A 647 -13.56 31.91 -3.79
CA VAL A 647 -12.30 32.00 -4.55
C VAL A 647 -11.69 33.38 -4.35
N TYR A 648 -10.60 33.48 -3.58
CA TYR A 648 -9.83 34.71 -3.42
C TYR A 648 -8.66 34.75 -4.41
N ARG A 649 -8.47 35.90 -5.07
CA ARG A 649 -7.44 36.12 -6.07
C ARG A 649 -6.74 37.45 -5.80
N GLN A 650 -5.44 37.43 -5.62
CA GLN A 650 -4.62 38.63 -5.47
C GLN A 650 -3.45 38.63 -6.45
N THR A 651 -3.29 39.73 -7.20
CA THR A 651 -2.17 39.92 -8.12
C THR A 651 -1.00 40.62 -7.42
N ALA A 652 0.17 40.63 -8.07
CA ALA A 652 1.36 41.29 -7.52
C ALA A 652 1.20 42.82 -7.41
N ALA A 653 0.39 43.42 -8.29
CA ALA A 653 0.10 44.85 -8.26
C ALA A 653 -0.86 45.24 -7.12
N GLN A 654 -1.57 44.28 -6.54
CA GLN A 654 -2.48 44.50 -5.42
C GLN A 654 -1.71 44.33 -4.11
N GLY A 655 -1.72 45.36 -3.26
CA GLY A 655 -1.21 45.27 -1.89
C GLY A 655 -1.89 44.16 -1.09
N ALA A 656 -1.27 43.74 0.02
CA ALA A 656 -1.81 42.69 0.88
C ALA A 656 -3.28 42.93 1.26
N GLY A 657 -4.14 41.93 1.06
CA GLY A 657 -5.57 41.98 1.38
C GLY A 657 -6.42 42.81 0.41
N ARG A 658 -5.88 43.20 -0.75
CA ARG A 658 -6.57 44.04 -1.77
C ARG A 658 -7.02 43.28 -3.02
N GLY A 659 -7.17 41.96 -2.90
CA GLY A 659 -7.59 41.09 -3.99
C GLY A 659 -9.10 41.10 -4.24
N THR A 660 -9.52 40.20 -5.12
CA THR A 660 -10.92 39.95 -5.44
C THR A 660 -11.38 38.66 -4.78
N LEU A 661 -12.47 38.73 -4.02
CA LEU A 661 -13.19 37.58 -3.49
C LEU A 661 -14.36 37.26 -4.40
N MET A 662 -14.36 36.09 -5.03
CA MET A 662 -15.43 35.64 -5.91
C MET A 662 -16.30 34.59 -5.22
N VAL A 663 -17.61 34.75 -5.36
CA VAL A 663 -18.63 33.74 -5.04
C VAL A 663 -19.43 33.48 -6.30
N ASP A 664 -19.33 32.26 -6.83
CA ASP A 664 -19.99 31.83 -8.05
C ASP A 664 -20.66 30.47 -7.80
N ASN A 665 -21.89 30.28 -8.27
CA ASN A 665 -22.65 29.05 -8.04
C ASN A 665 -23.13 28.36 -9.34
N ASN A 666 -22.42 28.60 -10.46
CA ASN A 666 -22.59 27.89 -11.74
C ASN A 666 -24.01 27.84 -12.34
N ILE A 667 -24.92 28.76 -11.98
CA ILE A 667 -26.30 28.83 -12.50
C ILE A 667 -27.16 27.59 -12.14
N ALA A 668 -26.60 26.54 -11.52
CA ALA A 668 -27.18 25.20 -11.49
C ALA A 668 -28.15 24.92 -10.32
N GLN A 669 -28.53 25.92 -9.52
CA GLN A 669 -29.24 25.71 -8.25
C GLN A 669 -30.52 26.53 -8.03
N SER A 670 -31.38 25.95 -7.16
CA SER A 670 -32.74 26.34 -6.75
C SER A 670 -32.87 27.76 -6.15
N THR A 671 -34.10 28.27 -6.11
CA THR A 671 -34.48 29.57 -5.53
C THR A 671 -34.48 29.63 -4.00
N SER A 672 -34.00 28.58 -3.30
CA SER A 672 -33.94 28.53 -1.82
C SER A 672 -33.16 29.69 -1.21
N THR A 673 -33.77 30.38 -0.23
CA THR A 673 -33.28 31.65 0.38
C THR A 673 -32.32 31.49 1.55
N ASN A 674 -32.13 30.27 2.05
CA ASN A 674 -31.41 30.03 3.31
C ASN A 674 -30.10 29.24 3.15
N ILE A 675 -29.58 29.16 1.93
CA ILE A 675 -28.32 28.46 1.62
C ILE A 675 -27.36 29.49 1.03
N THR A 676 -26.40 29.93 1.82
CA THR A 676 -25.55 31.10 1.56
C THR A 676 -24.08 30.82 1.84
N THR A 677 -23.21 31.61 1.23
CA THR A 677 -21.82 31.81 1.68
C THR A 677 -21.85 32.88 2.78
N GLN A 678 -21.29 32.61 3.95
CA GLN A 678 -21.34 33.57 5.06
C GLN A 678 -20.07 34.42 5.12
N LEU A 679 -20.24 35.73 5.26
CA LEU A 679 -19.15 36.71 5.35
C LEU A 679 -19.30 37.62 6.58
N PRO A 680 -18.28 37.69 7.47
CA PRO A 680 -17.15 36.77 7.54
C PRO A 680 -17.62 35.33 7.88
N PRO A 681 -16.76 34.31 7.70
CA PRO A 681 -17.04 32.97 8.18
C PRO A 681 -17.32 32.98 9.69
N VAL A 682 -18.22 32.12 10.16
CA VAL A 682 -18.60 32.08 11.58
C VAL A 682 -17.43 31.65 12.46
N ILE A 683 -16.60 30.73 11.97
CA ILE A 683 -15.37 30.31 12.66
C ILE A 683 -14.18 30.67 11.76
N GLN A 684 -13.42 31.68 12.15
CA GLN A 684 -12.36 32.24 11.31
C GLN A 684 -11.04 32.33 12.07
N THR A 685 -10.06 31.49 11.72
CA THR A 685 -8.74 31.47 12.35
C THR A 685 -7.66 31.30 11.26
N PRO A 686 -6.81 32.31 11.00
CA PRO A 686 -6.84 33.67 11.56
C PRO A 686 -8.00 34.53 11.01
N PRO A 687 -8.41 35.64 11.68
CA PRO A 687 -9.40 36.58 11.14
C PRO A 687 -8.92 37.25 9.85
N ASP A 688 -9.79 37.40 8.85
CA ASP A 688 -9.50 38.14 7.63
C ASP A 688 -10.07 39.57 7.73
N ASP A 689 -9.23 40.59 7.49
CA ASP A 689 -9.71 41.96 7.28
C ASP A 689 -10.10 42.14 5.81
N LEU A 690 -11.40 42.05 5.52
CA LEU A 690 -11.92 42.21 4.16
C LEU A 690 -11.99 43.67 3.68
N ARG A 691 -11.55 44.65 4.49
CA ARG A 691 -11.72 46.11 4.24
C ARG A 691 -11.29 46.60 2.87
N TYR A 692 -10.35 45.93 2.20
CA TYR A 692 -9.86 46.35 0.89
C TYR A 692 -10.17 45.34 -0.23
N VAL A 693 -10.99 44.33 0.06
CA VAL A 693 -11.36 43.28 -0.90
C VAL A 693 -12.53 43.72 -1.75
N THR A 694 -12.47 43.47 -3.05
CA THR A 694 -13.63 43.56 -3.93
C THR A 694 -14.41 42.24 -3.90
N LEU A 695 -15.68 42.27 -3.48
CA LEU A 695 -16.58 41.12 -3.55
C LEU A 695 -17.20 41.03 -4.93
N VAL A 696 -17.06 39.89 -5.62
CA VAL A 696 -17.70 39.60 -6.89
C VAL A 696 -18.68 38.44 -6.71
N MET A 697 -19.96 38.66 -6.99
CA MET A 697 -21.01 37.64 -6.88
C MET A 697 -21.64 37.37 -8.24
N THR A 698 -21.64 36.10 -8.67
CA THR A 698 -22.17 35.70 -9.98
C THR A 698 -23.02 34.43 -9.96
N ASN A 699 -23.85 34.25 -10.98
CA ASN A 699 -24.47 32.96 -11.32
C ASN A 699 -25.21 32.26 -10.16
N ARG A 700 -26.22 32.93 -9.58
CA ARG A 700 -27.01 32.47 -8.43
C ARG A 700 -26.22 32.29 -7.13
N ALA A 701 -25.07 32.94 -7.01
CA ALA A 701 -24.38 33.09 -5.73
C ALA A 701 -25.29 33.79 -4.73
N ARG A 702 -25.36 33.23 -3.51
CA ARG A 702 -26.03 33.85 -2.38
C ARG A 702 -25.03 34.05 -1.27
N VAL A 703 -24.90 35.27 -0.80
CA VAL A 703 -24.00 35.63 0.30
C VAL A 703 -24.85 36.22 1.41
N GLU A 704 -24.54 35.90 2.67
CA GLU A 704 -25.11 36.60 3.82
C GLU A 704 -24.03 37.21 4.71
N LEU A 705 -24.38 38.31 5.36
CA LEU A 705 -23.56 38.88 6.42
C LEU A 705 -23.88 38.22 7.76
N THR A 706 -22.83 37.89 8.51
CA THR A 706 -22.92 37.37 9.89
C THR A 706 -22.55 38.42 10.93
N GLY A 707 -22.12 39.59 10.47
CA GLY A 707 -21.73 40.73 11.29
C GLY A 707 -21.53 41.99 10.44
N ASP A 708 -21.35 43.13 11.10
CA ASP A 708 -20.92 44.37 10.46
C ASP A 708 -19.59 44.14 9.73
N LEU A 709 -19.54 44.47 8.45
CA LEU A 709 -18.40 44.18 7.59
C LEU A 709 -17.89 45.42 6.87
N ARG A 710 -16.57 45.54 6.75
CA ARG A 710 -15.93 46.51 5.86
C ARG A 710 -15.42 45.77 4.63
N MET A 711 -15.66 46.31 3.44
CA MET A 711 -15.11 45.79 2.19
C MET A 711 -14.56 46.91 1.31
N GLY A 712 -13.68 46.55 0.38
CA GLY A 712 -13.11 47.49 -0.56
C GLY A 712 -14.18 47.98 -1.53
N ASP A 713 -14.80 47.01 -2.22
CA ASP A 713 -15.79 47.28 -3.26
C ASP A 713 -16.74 46.08 -3.46
N LEU A 714 -17.82 46.28 -4.21
CA LEU A 714 -18.88 45.30 -4.44
C LEU A 714 -19.29 45.26 -5.92
N LEU A 715 -19.33 44.05 -6.49
CA LEU A 715 -19.75 43.77 -7.86
C LEU A 715 -20.70 42.56 -7.88
N ILE A 716 -21.98 42.80 -8.14
CA ILE A 716 -23.02 41.77 -8.17
C ILE A 716 -23.59 41.69 -9.60
N ALA A 717 -23.25 40.62 -10.31
CA ALA A 717 -23.54 40.51 -11.74
C ALA A 717 -24.04 39.11 -12.16
N GLY A 718 -24.62 39.02 -13.36
CA GLY A 718 -25.10 37.75 -13.93
C GLY A 718 -26.45 37.28 -13.40
N ALA A 719 -26.75 35.99 -13.56
CA ALA A 719 -28.10 35.45 -13.36
C ALA A 719 -28.49 35.30 -11.88
N ASN A 720 -29.29 36.26 -11.37
CA ASN A 720 -29.94 36.25 -10.04
C ASN A 720 -29.04 35.95 -8.81
N PRO A 721 -27.87 36.58 -8.65
CA PRO A 721 -27.15 36.59 -7.38
C PRO A 721 -27.93 37.37 -6.29
N ARG A 722 -27.75 37.01 -5.02
CA ARG A 722 -28.43 37.66 -3.88
C ARG A 722 -27.48 37.91 -2.70
N LEU A 723 -27.37 39.16 -2.26
CA LEU A 723 -26.66 39.55 -1.02
C LEU A 723 -27.68 39.81 0.10
N HIS A 724 -27.59 39.07 1.19
CA HIS A 724 -28.44 39.19 2.37
C HIS A 724 -27.69 39.93 3.48
N LEU A 725 -28.21 41.07 3.94
CA LEU A 725 -27.53 41.87 4.97
C LEU A 725 -27.90 41.44 6.39
N ARG A 726 -29.03 40.74 6.60
CA ARG A 726 -29.42 40.16 7.91
C ARG A 726 -29.36 41.14 9.10
N GLY A 727 -29.65 42.43 8.88
CA GLY A 727 -29.59 43.46 9.92
C GLY A 727 -28.24 44.16 10.08
N TYR A 728 -27.20 43.72 9.36
CA TYR A 728 -25.84 44.25 9.47
C TYR A 728 -25.53 45.37 8.49
N THR A 729 -24.50 46.15 8.83
CA THR A 729 -23.98 47.23 7.99
C THR A 729 -22.80 46.76 7.16
N LEU A 730 -22.92 46.86 5.83
CA LEU A 730 -21.80 46.72 4.90
C LEU A 730 -21.20 48.10 4.60
N ARG A 731 -19.96 48.36 5.02
CA ARG A 731 -19.25 49.61 4.75
C ARG A 731 -18.26 49.41 3.61
N LEU A 732 -18.49 50.07 2.48
CA LEU A 732 -17.63 50.01 1.30
C LEU A 732 -16.64 51.18 1.30
N GLN A 733 -15.37 50.89 1.00
CA GLN A 733 -14.34 51.92 0.81
C GLN A 733 -14.47 52.62 -0.55
N ALA A 734 -15.16 52.00 -1.51
CA ALA A 734 -15.47 52.59 -2.80
C ALA A 734 -16.56 53.67 -2.69
N SER A 735 -16.45 54.67 -3.55
CA SER A 735 -17.56 55.57 -3.87
C SER A 735 -18.68 54.81 -4.58
N TYR A 736 -19.92 55.23 -4.44
CA TYR A 736 -21.03 54.66 -5.21
C TYR A 736 -20.75 54.73 -6.73
N HIS A 737 -20.98 53.63 -7.44
CA HIS A 737 -20.86 53.54 -8.91
C HIS A 737 -21.90 52.57 -9.46
N ASP A 738 -22.57 52.86 -10.56
CA ASP A 738 -23.69 52.03 -11.06
C ASP A 738 -23.30 50.62 -11.56
N SER A 739 -22.00 50.39 -11.81
CA SER A 739 -21.49 49.08 -12.21
C SER A 739 -21.42 48.06 -11.06
N TRP A 740 -21.75 48.45 -9.83
CA TRP A 740 -21.77 47.56 -8.66
C TRP A 740 -22.84 46.47 -8.72
N GLY A 741 -23.87 46.65 -9.55
CA GLY A 741 -25.03 45.76 -9.66
C GLY A 741 -26.35 46.52 -9.52
N SER A 742 -27.34 45.89 -8.89
CA SER A 742 -28.66 46.49 -8.66
C SER A 742 -29.10 46.25 -7.22
N THR A 743 -29.84 47.20 -6.65
CA THR A 743 -30.52 47.04 -5.36
C THR A 743 -31.46 45.84 -5.33
N ASN A 744 -32.00 45.45 -6.49
CA ASN A 744 -32.82 44.25 -6.63
C ASN A 744 -32.05 42.96 -6.32
N ASN A 745 -30.71 42.99 -6.30
CA ASN A 745 -29.87 41.86 -5.90
C ASN A 745 -29.54 41.86 -4.40
N VAL A 746 -30.00 42.85 -3.64
CA VAL A 746 -29.75 42.98 -2.20
C VAL A 746 -31.03 42.77 -1.41
N VAL A 747 -30.94 41.98 -0.35
CA VAL A 747 -32.01 41.72 0.61
C VAL A 747 -31.58 42.35 1.93
N TYR A 748 -32.18 43.49 2.27
CA TYR A 748 -31.67 44.34 3.35
C TYR A 748 -31.95 43.78 4.75
N GLU A 749 -33.12 43.19 5.01
CA GLU A 749 -33.43 42.54 6.31
C GLU A 749 -33.09 43.42 7.54
N GLY A 750 -33.35 44.72 7.47
CA GLY A 750 -33.01 45.69 8.52
C GLY A 750 -31.55 46.20 8.52
N GLY A 751 -30.71 45.68 7.63
CA GLY A 751 -29.33 46.12 7.39
C GLY A 751 -29.24 47.26 6.38
N ARG A 752 -28.02 47.70 6.08
CA ARG A 752 -27.75 48.79 5.11
C ARG A 752 -26.37 48.70 4.48
N ILE A 753 -26.23 49.29 3.30
CA ILE A 753 -24.94 49.51 2.63
C ILE A 753 -24.56 50.98 2.80
N ILE A 754 -23.33 51.23 3.22
CA ILE A 754 -22.74 52.57 3.32
C ILE A 754 -21.56 52.64 2.37
N TRP A 755 -21.67 53.49 1.35
CA TRP A 755 -20.59 53.81 0.42
C TRP A 755 -19.71 54.91 0.99
N ALA A 756 -18.43 54.93 0.62
CA ALA A 756 -17.58 56.08 0.90
C ALA A 756 -18.11 57.30 0.14
N VAL A 757 -18.08 58.46 0.78
CA VAL A 757 -18.49 59.73 0.14
C VAL A 757 -17.26 60.38 -0.48
N PRO A 758 -17.29 60.79 -1.77
CA PRO A 758 -16.20 61.54 -2.37
C PRO A 758 -15.88 62.80 -1.53
N GLY A 759 -14.63 62.94 -1.07
CA GLY A 759 -14.16 64.11 -0.32
C GLY A 759 -14.15 63.99 1.21
N MET A 760 -14.45 62.82 1.80
CA MET A 760 -14.39 62.65 3.25
C MET A 760 -12.95 62.48 3.75
N LEU A 761 -12.40 63.52 4.41
CA LEU A 761 -11.14 63.45 5.15
C LEU A 761 -11.38 62.66 6.45
N ILE A 762 -10.76 61.49 6.61
CA ILE A 762 -10.79 60.75 7.88
C ILE A 762 -9.79 61.43 8.82
N LEU A 763 -10.29 62.23 9.77
CA LEU A 763 -9.48 62.69 10.89
C LEU A 763 -9.29 61.50 11.86
N LEU A 764 -8.07 60.98 11.94
CA LEU A 764 -7.67 60.07 13.02
C LEU A 764 -7.50 60.90 14.29
N ARG A 765 -8.25 60.57 15.35
CA ARG A 765 -7.88 60.91 16.72
C ARG A 765 -7.37 59.65 17.40
#